data_AF-A0AAW4GAI7-F1
#
_entry.id   AF-A0AAW4GAI7-F1
#
_cell.length_a   1.000
_cell.length_b   1.000
_cell.length_c   1.000
_cell.angle_alpha   90.00
_cell.angle_beta   90.00
_cell.angle_gamma   90.00
#
_symmetry.space_group_name_H-M   'P 1'
#
loop_
_entity.id
_entity.type
_entity.pdbx_description
1 polymer ?
#
loop_
_entity_poly.entity_id
_entity_poly.type
_entity_poly.pdbx_seq_one_letter_code
_entity_poly.pdbx_strand_id
1 'polypeptide(L)'
;MKPTEEQQVIIDAARRGESLVIQAGAGTGKTTTLRQVSESVRRPSLYIAYNRATADEARAKFPRHVESRTMHSLAFQAVGKEYAARLNRPRLTLQDAADILAIDPVTLPRKGLFRRGRTIDRLHVARLVHEAVNRFCISADEQISLRHVPEERSLSKDENARLAEQILPFAQQAWADICDVDGRIRFTHDHYLKIWALDHPRLRADVIMLDEAQDTNPVVAQIVREQRLAQQIVVGDSDQQLYQWRGAVDALADWPADQELYLTLSWRFGRPIAEEANKWLWLLDSHKRLEGAAAHGSRVDSLAAPDAVLCRTNSGTVRHALEQLKTGKKVAIVGGGAEVKRLAVAADELNRRGATSHPELYLFTSWDQVREFADEPAGADLRTFVDLVDRYGTAEIIRIVDSLVSENYADVIISTAHRAKGREWGTVRISDDFKRSTADPENVGKLRSVPHTDAMLAYVAVTRAREALDVGGLAWIDEYNPPAWTTISEPIPPPAAPRPDITLAASLEREDQLQGQPKIDETARVRAVEWSSDPVRTATRISEYDEYTSTNILAGTEIACPSYRQCRRAAMGDESSERQDRDYYPAQLGYIGEHYDIRVNGVPRRILIVGMERGEGPAWFDREARTLDHDRALVPSNRNPHMRGVVNALRTGFEVVDAEAPEEYLDLEAGPSHVLKCYALVNLRLCSAVKRTARGRESAQVDEMSMNCQVHLTETVRILQPTLTIVQGKRLWPYVKSALGVEKQVHDGLPLYLGQVAGTRRLVALFNHPSASEPHGWSSPTAEYFREIVVPTIELGNAIVGRAHARRTVAFAPQHSEG
;
A
#
# COMPACT_ATOMS: atom_id res chain seq x y z
N MET A 1 10.94 22.12 -27.53
CA MET A 1 11.91 21.25 -26.84
C MET A 1 11.73 19.85 -27.42
N LYS A 2 12.82 19.18 -27.82
CA LYS A 2 12.75 17.81 -28.33
C LYS A 2 12.49 16.85 -27.15
N PRO A 3 11.53 15.92 -27.25
CA PRO A 3 11.28 14.94 -26.19
C PRO A 3 12.49 14.01 -26.00
N THR A 4 12.68 13.51 -24.78
CA THR A 4 13.56 12.37 -24.51
C THR A 4 12.99 11.09 -25.11
N GLU A 5 13.76 10.00 -25.14
CA GLU A 5 13.25 8.70 -25.58
C GLU A 5 12.08 8.22 -24.70
N GLU A 6 12.20 8.35 -23.37
CA GLU A 6 11.10 8.04 -22.43
C GLU A 6 9.84 8.87 -22.70
N GLN A 7 9.99 10.18 -22.90
CA GLN A 7 8.88 11.07 -23.25
C GLN A 7 8.26 10.70 -24.59
N GLN A 8 9.08 10.31 -25.58
CA GLN A 8 8.61 9.92 -26.90
C GLN A 8 7.80 8.62 -26.84
N VAL A 9 8.23 7.62 -26.05
CA VAL A 9 7.48 6.38 -25.82
C VAL A 9 6.10 6.68 -25.21
N ILE A 10 6.04 7.57 -24.22
CA ILE A 10 4.77 8.02 -23.61
C ILE A 10 3.87 8.71 -24.63
N ILE A 11 4.41 9.61 -25.46
CA ILE A 11 3.67 10.31 -26.51
C ILE A 11 3.08 9.32 -27.52
N ASP A 12 3.87 8.34 -27.95
CA ASP A 12 3.43 7.37 -28.95
C ASP A 12 2.40 6.39 -28.39
N ALA A 13 2.54 5.96 -27.13
CA ALA A 13 1.51 5.19 -26.43
C ALA A 13 0.19 5.98 -26.29
N ALA A 14 0.29 7.25 -25.90
CA ALA A 14 -0.88 8.11 -25.79
C ALA A 14 -1.59 8.32 -27.14
N ARG A 15 -0.84 8.42 -28.25
CA ARG A 15 -1.39 8.51 -29.62
C ARG A 15 -2.15 7.26 -30.04
N ARG A 16 -1.72 6.07 -29.60
CA ARG A 16 -2.42 4.80 -29.85
C ARG A 16 -3.72 4.65 -29.03
N GLY A 17 -4.01 5.60 -28.13
CA GLY A 17 -5.22 5.56 -27.30
C GLY A 17 -5.06 4.70 -26.04
N GLU A 18 -3.86 4.22 -25.74
CA GLU A 18 -3.54 3.39 -24.56
C GLU A 18 -3.64 4.22 -23.28
N SER A 19 -4.27 3.68 -22.25
CA SER A 19 -4.26 4.27 -20.90
C SER A 19 -2.93 3.99 -20.22
N LEU A 20 -2.35 4.98 -19.55
CA LEU A 20 -0.97 4.96 -19.08
C LEU A 20 -0.88 5.25 -17.59
N VAL A 21 0.00 4.52 -16.90
CA VAL A 21 0.60 4.93 -15.64
C VAL A 21 2.02 5.39 -15.92
N ILE A 22 2.38 6.58 -15.44
CA ILE A 22 3.71 7.16 -15.65
C ILE A 22 4.35 7.42 -14.29
N GLN A 23 5.30 6.55 -13.93
CA GLN A 23 6.16 6.68 -12.76
C GLN A 23 7.29 7.67 -13.05
N ALA A 24 7.10 8.91 -12.60
CA ALA A 24 7.95 10.03 -12.94
C ALA A 24 8.70 10.55 -11.73
N GLY A 25 10.03 10.39 -11.76
CA GLY A 25 10.91 10.85 -10.71
C GLY A 25 10.95 12.37 -10.51
N ALA A 26 11.64 12.83 -9.46
CA ALA A 26 11.75 14.26 -9.15
C ALA A 26 12.40 15.05 -10.30
N GLY A 27 11.76 16.13 -10.74
CA GLY A 27 12.34 17.03 -11.76
C GLY A 27 12.33 16.49 -13.18
N THR A 28 11.66 15.37 -13.46
CA THR A 28 11.68 14.68 -14.76
C THR A 28 10.76 15.28 -15.82
N GLY A 29 9.95 16.28 -15.43
CA GLY A 29 9.12 17.04 -16.36
C GLY A 29 7.72 16.49 -16.59
N LYS A 30 7.07 15.87 -15.59
CA LYS A 30 5.67 15.38 -15.62
C LYS A 30 4.71 16.26 -16.44
N THR A 31 4.52 17.51 -16.00
CA THR A 31 3.62 18.47 -16.66
C THR A 31 4.06 18.82 -18.07
N THR A 32 5.38 18.86 -18.35
CA THR A 32 5.92 19.05 -19.70
C THR A 32 5.60 17.87 -20.61
N THR A 33 5.73 16.65 -20.11
CA THR A 33 5.37 15.42 -20.84
C THR A 33 3.87 15.39 -21.15
N LEU A 34 3.00 15.69 -20.17
CA LEU A 34 1.55 15.79 -20.40
C LEU A 34 1.18 16.88 -21.42
N ARG A 35 1.91 18.00 -21.43
CA ARG A 35 1.75 19.05 -22.44
C ARG A 35 2.14 18.53 -23.84
N GLN A 36 3.26 17.82 -23.97
CA GLN A 36 3.69 17.23 -25.25
C GLN A 36 2.72 16.15 -25.75
N VAL A 37 2.18 15.33 -24.84
CA VAL A 37 1.08 14.40 -25.12
C VAL A 37 -0.13 15.16 -25.65
N SER A 38 -0.51 16.27 -25.00
CA SER A 38 -1.65 17.10 -25.41
C SER A 38 -1.43 17.79 -26.77
N GLU A 39 -0.21 18.18 -27.11
CA GLU A 39 0.14 18.73 -28.43
C GLU A 39 -0.01 17.68 -29.54
N SER A 40 0.23 16.41 -29.19
CA SER A 40 0.19 15.26 -30.07
C SER A 40 -1.19 14.61 -30.19
N VAL A 41 -1.97 14.59 -29.11
CA VAL A 41 -3.31 14.01 -29.03
C VAL A 41 -4.33 15.16 -28.98
N ARG A 42 -4.95 15.45 -30.13
CA ARG A 42 -5.87 16.59 -30.33
C ARG A 42 -7.35 16.26 -30.09
N ARG A 43 -7.63 15.32 -29.19
CA ARG A 43 -8.99 15.02 -28.73
C ARG A 43 -9.36 15.93 -27.56
N PRO A 44 -10.65 16.21 -27.30
CA PRO A 44 -11.09 16.90 -26.08
C PRO A 44 -10.47 16.26 -24.82
N SER A 45 -9.69 17.02 -24.07
CA SER A 45 -8.94 16.50 -22.92
C SER A 45 -9.24 17.27 -21.65
N LEU A 46 -9.17 16.58 -20.51
CA LEU A 46 -9.26 17.17 -19.18
C LEU A 46 -7.96 16.91 -18.41
N TYR A 47 -7.28 17.97 -18.01
CA TYR A 47 -6.13 17.94 -17.11
C TYR A 47 -6.60 18.24 -15.68
N ILE A 48 -6.39 17.29 -14.78
CA ILE A 48 -6.75 17.36 -13.37
C ILE A 48 -5.48 17.59 -12.56
N ALA A 49 -5.36 18.80 -12.03
CA ALA A 49 -4.25 19.19 -11.15
C ALA A 49 -4.61 18.99 -9.68
N TYR A 50 -3.59 18.74 -8.85
CA TYR A 50 -3.74 18.63 -7.40
C TYR A 50 -4.18 19.94 -6.74
N ASN A 51 -3.72 21.09 -7.23
CA ASN A 51 -4.04 22.40 -6.64
C ASN A 51 -4.35 23.45 -7.72
N ARG A 52 -4.94 24.58 -7.28
CA ARG A 52 -5.37 25.66 -8.17
C ARG A 52 -4.22 26.35 -8.91
N ALA A 53 -3.09 26.57 -8.25
CA ALA A 53 -1.94 27.23 -8.87
C ALA A 53 -1.41 26.39 -10.05
N THR A 54 -1.28 25.07 -9.87
CA THR A 54 -0.89 24.14 -10.93
C THR A 54 -1.92 24.09 -12.06
N ALA A 55 -3.22 24.11 -11.74
CA ALA A 55 -4.28 24.16 -12.76
C ALA A 55 -4.23 25.46 -13.59
N ASP A 56 -4.01 26.61 -12.95
CA ASP A 56 -3.95 27.91 -13.62
C ASP A 56 -2.67 28.04 -14.47
N GLU A 57 -1.53 27.52 -13.99
CA GLU A 57 -0.29 27.42 -14.77
C GLU A 57 -0.45 26.50 -16.00
N ALA A 58 -1.05 25.32 -15.81
CA ALA A 58 -1.34 24.40 -16.90
C ALA A 58 -2.27 25.04 -17.94
N ARG A 59 -3.32 25.76 -17.51
CA ARG A 59 -4.24 26.47 -18.41
C ARG A 59 -3.52 27.47 -19.32
N ALA A 60 -2.45 28.12 -18.84
CA ALA A 60 -1.67 29.06 -19.63
C ALA A 60 -0.73 28.38 -20.64
N LYS A 61 -0.32 27.13 -20.38
CA LYS A 61 0.70 26.40 -21.17
C LYS A 61 0.14 25.32 -22.08
N PHE A 62 -1.03 24.76 -21.75
CA PHE A 62 -1.63 23.65 -22.49
C PHE A 62 -2.41 24.15 -23.72
N PRO A 63 -2.58 23.30 -24.75
CA PRO A 63 -3.43 23.62 -25.90
C PRO A 63 -4.89 23.90 -25.52
N ARG A 64 -5.60 24.66 -26.37
CA ARG A 64 -7.00 25.07 -26.11
C ARG A 64 -8.00 23.92 -25.96
N HIS A 65 -7.72 22.75 -26.54
CA HIS A 65 -8.59 21.57 -26.43
C HIS A 65 -8.42 20.83 -25.09
N VAL A 66 -7.51 21.29 -24.24
CA VAL A 66 -7.32 20.75 -22.89
C VAL A 66 -7.92 21.71 -21.87
N GLU A 67 -8.95 21.26 -21.16
CA GLU A 67 -9.45 21.97 -20.00
C GLU A 67 -8.59 21.63 -18.77
N SER A 68 -8.00 22.64 -18.12
CA SER A 68 -7.21 22.46 -16.88
C SER A 68 -8.00 22.89 -15.64
N ARG A 69 -8.23 21.96 -14.71
CA ARG A 69 -9.07 22.14 -13.52
C ARG A 69 -8.51 21.37 -12.32
N THR A 70 -9.00 21.70 -11.12
CA THR A 70 -8.92 20.79 -9.96
C THR A 70 -10.22 20.01 -9.84
N MET A 71 -10.18 18.82 -9.21
CA MET A 71 -11.40 18.03 -9.01
C MET A 71 -12.45 18.79 -8.18
N HIS A 72 -12.02 19.48 -7.12
CA HIS A 72 -12.89 20.36 -6.33
C HIS A 72 -13.53 21.49 -7.15
N SER A 73 -12.85 22.02 -8.18
CA SER A 73 -13.43 23.07 -9.02
C SER A 73 -14.54 22.55 -9.93
N LEU A 74 -14.41 21.31 -10.43
CA LEU A 74 -15.44 20.62 -11.20
C LEU A 74 -16.66 20.31 -10.32
N ALA A 75 -16.42 19.74 -9.14
CA ALA A 75 -17.48 19.45 -8.16
C ALA A 75 -18.21 20.72 -7.69
N PHE A 76 -17.47 21.81 -7.45
CA PHE A 76 -18.07 23.09 -7.07
C PHE A 76 -18.98 23.65 -8.17
N GLN A 77 -18.58 23.51 -9.43
CA GLN A 77 -19.39 23.95 -10.57
C GLN A 77 -20.66 23.11 -10.73
N ALA A 78 -20.58 21.81 -10.45
CA ALA A 78 -21.68 20.85 -10.59
C ALA A 78 -22.71 20.96 -9.46
N VAL A 79 -22.28 20.88 -8.20
CA VAL A 79 -23.18 20.83 -7.02
C VAL A 79 -22.84 21.87 -5.95
N GLY A 80 -21.57 22.28 -5.83
CA GLY A 80 -21.12 23.12 -4.70
C GLY A 80 -21.70 24.54 -4.69
N LYS A 81 -22.24 25.06 -5.81
CA LYS A 81 -22.91 26.37 -5.86
C LYS A 81 -24.15 26.43 -4.96
N GLU A 82 -24.88 25.33 -4.84
CA GLU A 82 -26.09 25.25 -4.01
C GLU A 82 -25.75 25.42 -2.52
N TYR A 83 -24.56 24.99 -2.12
CA TYR A 83 -24.05 25.08 -0.74
C TYR A 83 -23.16 26.31 -0.51
N ALA A 84 -23.02 27.22 -1.46
CA ALA A 84 -22.07 28.34 -1.40
C ALA A 84 -22.29 29.25 -0.17
N ALA A 85 -23.55 29.44 0.24
CA ALA A 85 -23.89 30.20 1.45
C ALA A 85 -23.38 29.53 2.74
N ARG A 86 -23.24 28.19 2.76
CA ARG A 86 -22.73 27.45 3.93
C ARG A 86 -21.20 27.54 4.07
N LEU A 87 -20.46 27.67 2.98
CA LEU A 87 -18.98 27.74 2.99
C LEU A 87 -18.42 28.96 3.75
N ASN A 88 -19.17 30.06 3.77
CA ASN A 88 -18.75 31.32 4.41
C ASN A 88 -19.34 31.52 5.82
N ARG A 89 -20.03 30.51 6.37
CA ARG A 89 -20.58 30.62 7.73
C ARG A 89 -19.46 30.63 8.78
N PRO A 90 -19.67 31.26 9.95
CA PRO A 90 -18.74 31.20 11.07
C PRO A 90 -18.39 29.76 11.44
N ARG A 91 -17.18 29.55 11.96
CA ARG A 91 -16.75 28.23 12.42
C ARG A 91 -17.63 27.78 13.58
N LEU A 92 -18.09 26.54 13.47
CA LEU A 92 -18.87 25.85 14.48
C LEU A 92 -17.95 25.19 15.52
N THR A 93 -18.25 25.31 16.80
CA THR A 93 -17.47 24.67 17.88
C THR A 93 -17.85 23.19 18.04
N LEU A 94 -17.03 22.40 18.74
CA LEU A 94 -17.40 20.99 19.04
C LEU A 94 -18.66 20.91 19.92
N GLN A 95 -18.87 21.91 20.78
CA GLN A 95 -20.07 22.01 21.60
C GLN A 95 -21.31 22.22 20.72
N ASP A 96 -21.27 23.18 19.79
CA ASP A 96 -22.37 23.41 18.85
C ASP A 96 -22.70 22.14 18.04
N ALA A 97 -21.67 21.40 17.62
CA ALA A 97 -21.87 20.16 16.85
C ALA A 97 -22.53 19.07 17.71
N ALA A 98 -22.09 18.93 18.96
CA ALA A 98 -22.70 18.00 19.91
C ALA A 98 -24.16 18.37 20.22
N ASP A 99 -24.48 19.65 20.28
CA ASP A 99 -25.84 20.13 20.55
C ASP A 99 -26.76 19.95 19.32
N ILE A 100 -26.26 20.25 18.11
CA ILE A 100 -27.01 20.05 16.85
C ILE A 100 -27.36 18.56 16.65
N LEU A 101 -26.41 17.68 16.95
CA LEU A 101 -26.55 16.23 16.77
C LEU A 101 -27.15 15.52 17.99
N ALA A 102 -27.45 16.25 19.07
CA ALA A 102 -27.90 15.70 20.35
C ALA A 102 -27.01 14.54 20.86
N ILE A 103 -25.69 14.72 20.79
CA ILE A 103 -24.70 13.71 21.18
C ILE A 103 -24.65 13.57 22.69
N ASP A 104 -24.96 12.39 23.21
CA ASP A 104 -24.76 12.06 24.61
C ASP A 104 -23.38 11.40 24.89
N PRO A 105 -22.85 11.51 26.12
CA PRO A 105 -21.65 10.78 26.51
C PRO A 105 -21.80 9.27 26.36
N VAL A 106 -20.77 8.60 25.85
CA VAL A 106 -20.77 7.16 25.60
C VAL A 106 -20.09 6.42 26.74
N THR A 107 -20.79 5.48 27.39
CA THR A 107 -20.20 4.66 28.46
C THR A 107 -19.87 3.25 27.98
N LEU A 108 -18.59 2.89 28.06
CA LEU A 108 -18.04 1.61 27.65
C LEU A 108 -17.88 0.68 28.87
N PRO A 109 -18.50 -0.52 28.88
CA PRO A 109 -18.34 -1.46 29.98
C PRO A 109 -16.98 -2.17 29.93
N ARG A 110 -16.30 -2.26 31.07
CA ARG A 110 -15.02 -3.00 31.21
C ARG A 110 -15.25 -4.45 31.67
N LYS A 111 -14.44 -5.39 31.16
CA LYS A 111 -14.42 -6.78 31.64
C LYS A 111 -13.79 -6.86 33.06
N GLY A 112 -14.52 -7.42 34.02
CA GLY A 112 -14.07 -7.70 35.40
C GLY A 112 -15.03 -7.20 36.49
N LEU A 113 -15.29 -8.02 37.52
CA LEU A 113 -16.32 -7.82 38.56
C LEU A 113 -16.22 -6.49 39.37
N PHE A 114 -15.10 -5.76 39.27
CA PHE A 114 -14.81 -4.59 40.12
C PHE A 114 -14.27 -3.36 39.36
N ARG A 115 -14.47 -3.25 38.04
CA ARG A 115 -13.99 -2.09 37.27
C ARG A 115 -15.16 -1.20 36.81
N ARG A 116 -15.21 0.06 37.27
CA ARG A 116 -16.14 1.09 36.73
C ARG A 116 -15.93 1.23 35.22
N GLY A 117 -17.02 1.34 34.47
CA GLY A 117 -17.01 1.59 33.03
C GLY A 117 -16.28 2.90 32.69
N ARG A 118 -15.79 3.02 31.45
CA ARG A 118 -15.14 4.23 30.96
C ARG A 118 -16.16 5.07 30.21
N THR A 119 -16.39 6.30 30.63
CA THR A 119 -17.25 7.25 29.91
C THR A 119 -16.39 8.12 29.02
N ILE A 120 -16.79 8.23 27.75
CA ILE A 120 -16.24 9.11 26.73
C ILE A 120 -17.17 10.34 26.67
N ASP A 121 -16.60 11.52 26.89
CA ASP A 121 -17.35 12.78 26.92
C ASP A 121 -17.98 13.14 25.57
N ARG A 122 -19.09 13.88 25.59
CA ARG A 122 -19.85 14.28 24.39
C ARG A 122 -19.01 15.06 23.37
N LEU A 123 -18.09 15.93 23.81
CA LEU A 123 -17.22 16.70 22.92
C LEU A 123 -16.21 15.80 22.20
N HIS A 124 -15.73 14.79 22.91
CA HIS A 124 -14.85 13.78 22.33
C HIS A 124 -15.61 12.94 21.30
N VAL A 125 -16.85 12.52 21.59
CA VAL A 125 -17.71 11.84 20.61
C VAL A 125 -17.95 12.72 19.38
N ALA A 126 -18.25 14.02 19.56
CA ALA A 126 -18.41 14.97 18.45
C ALA A 126 -17.15 15.11 17.57
N ARG A 127 -15.95 15.09 18.18
CA ARG A 127 -14.67 15.03 17.44
C ARG A 127 -14.58 13.78 16.57
N LEU A 128 -14.90 12.60 17.11
CA LEU A 128 -14.83 11.34 16.38
C LEU A 128 -15.88 11.27 15.26
N VAL A 129 -17.06 11.84 15.48
CA VAL A 129 -18.09 12.00 14.45
C VAL A 129 -17.57 12.86 13.28
N HIS A 130 -16.98 14.02 13.57
CA HIS A 130 -16.39 14.89 12.55
C HIS A 130 -15.25 14.19 11.79
N GLU A 131 -14.38 13.46 12.49
CA GLU A 131 -13.30 12.70 11.85
C GLU A 131 -13.84 11.56 10.98
N ALA A 132 -14.89 10.85 11.42
CA ALA A 132 -15.53 9.80 10.64
C ALA A 132 -16.13 10.34 9.33
N VAL A 133 -16.82 11.48 9.39
CA VAL A 133 -17.34 12.16 8.18
C VAL A 133 -16.21 12.59 7.26
N ASN A 134 -15.12 13.16 7.78
CA ASN A 134 -13.98 13.55 6.95
C ASN A 134 -13.32 12.35 6.26
N ARG A 135 -13.10 11.24 7.00
CA ARG A 135 -12.58 9.99 6.44
C ARG A 135 -13.49 9.44 5.34
N PHE A 136 -14.81 9.56 5.48
CA PHE A 136 -15.77 9.21 4.43
C PHE A 136 -15.69 10.12 3.21
N CYS A 137 -15.54 11.44 3.41
CA CYS A 137 -15.48 12.40 2.31
C CYS A 137 -14.29 12.17 1.38
N ILE A 138 -13.19 11.62 1.90
CA ILE A 138 -12.00 11.30 1.12
C ILE A 138 -11.96 9.84 0.63
N SER A 139 -12.83 8.96 1.14
CA SER A 139 -12.89 7.55 0.74
C SER A 139 -13.70 7.35 -0.55
N ALA A 140 -13.52 6.18 -1.18
CA ALA A 140 -14.30 5.75 -2.34
C ALA A 140 -15.64 5.08 -1.96
N ASP A 141 -16.06 5.21 -0.70
CA ASP A 141 -17.17 4.43 -0.16
C ASP A 141 -18.51 5.10 -0.43
N GLU A 142 -19.55 4.32 -0.71
CA GLU A 142 -20.88 4.88 -0.98
C GLU A 142 -21.60 5.36 0.29
N GLN A 143 -21.24 4.81 1.45
CA GLN A 143 -21.89 5.12 2.72
C GLN A 143 -20.90 5.18 3.88
N ILE A 144 -21.24 5.96 4.91
CA ILE A 144 -20.52 5.94 6.19
C ILE A 144 -20.77 4.60 6.88
N SER A 145 -19.68 3.87 7.13
CA SER A 145 -19.62 2.60 7.85
C SER A 145 -18.55 2.61 8.96
N LEU A 146 -18.51 1.55 9.78
CA LEU A 146 -17.63 1.43 10.95
C LEU A 146 -16.14 1.71 10.67
N ARG A 147 -15.63 1.38 9.47
CA ARG A 147 -14.22 1.62 9.11
C ARG A 147 -13.83 3.10 9.05
N HIS A 148 -14.82 3.99 8.90
CA HIS A 148 -14.57 5.42 8.92
C HIS A 148 -14.39 5.95 10.33
N VAL A 149 -14.88 5.24 11.36
CA VAL A 149 -14.74 5.72 12.73
C VAL A 149 -13.29 5.52 13.20
N PRO A 150 -12.61 6.58 13.67
CA PRO A 150 -11.27 6.46 14.24
C PRO A 150 -11.22 5.54 15.47
N GLU A 151 -10.16 4.73 15.56
CA GLU A 151 -9.83 3.98 16.77
C GLU A 151 -9.10 4.89 17.78
N GLU A 152 -9.50 4.82 19.04
CA GLU A 152 -8.81 5.45 20.15
C GLU A 152 -7.71 4.52 20.68
N ARG A 153 -6.46 4.98 20.63
CA ARG A 153 -5.29 4.20 21.09
C ARG A 153 -5.37 3.81 22.58
N SER A 154 -6.11 4.57 23.38
CA SER A 154 -6.29 4.33 24.81
C SER A 154 -7.33 3.23 25.12
N LEU A 155 -8.01 2.71 24.10
CA LEU A 155 -9.04 1.67 24.17
C LEU A 155 -8.53 0.35 23.61
N SER A 156 -9.01 -0.75 24.19
CA SER A 156 -8.84 -2.08 23.61
C SER A 156 -9.63 -2.22 22.30
N LYS A 157 -9.31 -3.23 21.48
CA LYS A 157 -10.05 -3.51 20.23
C LYS A 157 -11.55 -3.71 20.46
N ASP A 158 -11.92 -4.43 21.52
CA ASP A 158 -13.33 -4.65 21.90
C ASP A 158 -14.03 -3.33 22.29
N GLU A 159 -13.34 -2.45 23.03
CA GLU A 159 -13.86 -1.14 23.42
C GLU A 159 -14.00 -0.21 22.21
N ASN A 160 -13.03 -0.21 21.29
CA ASN A 160 -13.08 0.55 20.04
C ASN A 160 -14.22 0.09 19.13
N ALA A 161 -14.45 -1.21 18.99
CA ALA A 161 -15.56 -1.73 18.21
C ALA A 161 -16.92 -1.23 18.74
N ARG A 162 -17.12 -1.28 20.06
CA ARG A 162 -18.34 -0.79 20.71
C ARG A 162 -18.51 0.72 20.64
N LEU A 163 -17.40 1.47 20.74
CA LEU A 163 -17.41 2.91 20.57
C LEU A 163 -17.80 3.28 19.13
N ALA A 164 -17.25 2.57 18.14
CA ALA A 164 -17.57 2.77 16.74
C ALA A 164 -19.04 2.50 16.41
N GLU A 165 -19.62 1.44 16.97
CA GLU A 165 -21.06 1.14 16.85
C GLU A 165 -21.95 2.28 17.39
N GLN A 166 -21.52 2.97 18.45
CA GLN A 166 -22.26 4.09 19.03
C GLN A 166 -22.01 5.42 18.30
N ILE A 167 -20.85 5.61 17.67
CA ILE A 167 -20.52 6.82 16.89
C ILE A 167 -21.20 6.81 15.52
N LEU A 168 -21.31 5.63 14.90
CA LEU A 168 -21.78 5.50 13.52
C LEU A 168 -23.13 6.19 13.26
N PRO A 169 -24.18 6.06 14.10
CA PRO A 169 -25.44 6.76 13.90
C PRO A 169 -25.29 8.28 13.89
N PHE A 170 -24.47 8.85 14.78
CA PHE A 170 -24.22 10.28 14.82
C PHE A 170 -23.45 10.76 13.58
N ALA A 171 -22.51 9.95 13.07
CA ALA A 171 -21.81 10.25 11.82
C ALA A 171 -22.73 10.23 10.60
N GLN A 172 -23.65 9.26 10.54
CA GLN A 172 -24.68 9.21 9.50
C GLN A 172 -25.66 10.38 9.59
N GLN A 173 -26.08 10.76 10.79
CA GLN A 173 -26.91 11.95 11.02
C GLN A 173 -26.20 13.24 10.63
N ALA A 174 -24.92 13.39 11.01
CA ALA A 174 -24.10 14.53 10.60
C ALA A 174 -23.98 14.63 9.09
N TRP A 175 -23.80 13.50 8.39
CA TRP A 175 -23.76 13.47 6.93
C TRP A 175 -25.10 13.86 6.30
N ALA A 176 -26.22 13.39 6.84
CA ALA A 176 -27.54 13.79 6.38
C ALA A 176 -27.76 15.32 6.49
N ASP A 177 -27.36 15.95 7.60
CA ASP A 177 -27.41 17.42 7.75
C ASP A 177 -26.41 18.12 6.80
N ILE A 178 -25.24 17.54 6.54
CA ILE A 178 -24.29 18.09 5.57
C ILE A 178 -24.86 18.07 4.15
N CYS A 179 -25.63 17.04 3.78
CA CYS A 179 -26.32 16.98 2.49
C CYS A 179 -27.52 17.93 2.38
N ASP A 180 -28.09 18.39 3.50
CA ASP A 180 -29.17 19.39 3.49
C ASP A 180 -28.64 20.79 3.17
N VAL A 181 -29.19 21.49 2.18
CA VAL A 181 -28.77 22.87 1.84
C VAL A 181 -28.97 23.86 2.99
N ASP A 182 -29.93 23.58 3.88
CA ASP A 182 -30.22 24.39 5.07
C ASP A 182 -29.63 23.80 6.36
N GLY A 183 -28.85 22.72 6.26
CA GLY A 183 -28.21 22.06 7.38
C GLY A 183 -27.35 22.97 8.25
N ARG A 184 -27.18 22.58 9.52
CA ARG A 184 -26.51 23.40 10.56
C ARG A 184 -25.07 23.00 10.81
N ILE A 185 -24.69 21.76 10.53
CA ILE A 185 -23.31 21.26 10.66
C ILE A 185 -22.40 22.02 9.70
N ARG A 186 -21.12 22.15 10.07
CA ARG A 186 -20.14 22.87 9.26
C ARG A 186 -20.02 22.23 7.87
N PHE A 187 -20.07 23.05 6.82
CA PHE A 187 -19.88 22.62 5.45
C PHE A 187 -18.48 22.98 4.95
N THR A 188 -17.84 22.08 4.19
CA THR A 188 -16.45 22.26 3.69
C THR A 188 -16.34 21.91 2.21
N HIS A 189 -15.17 22.15 1.62
CA HIS A 189 -14.92 21.84 0.21
C HIS A 189 -14.94 20.35 -0.11
N ASP A 190 -14.60 19.48 0.85
CA ASP A 190 -14.61 18.04 0.64
C ASP A 190 -16.03 17.46 0.65
N HIS A 191 -16.99 18.14 1.28
CA HIS A 191 -18.38 17.68 1.34
C HIS A 191 -19.05 17.72 -0.03
N TYR A 192 -18.97 18.84 -0.75
CA TYR A 192 -19.54 18.90 -2.09
C TYR A 192 -18.80 17.99 -3.08
N LEU A 193 -17.50 17.75 -2.86
CA LEU A 193 -16.75 16.79 -3.68
C LEU A 193 -17.30 15.38 -3.46
N LYS A 194 -17.53 15.00 -2.20
CA LYS A 194 -18.11 13.70 -1.87
C LYS A 194 -19.54 13.56 -2.38
N ILE A 195 -20.39 14.58 -2.19
CA ILE A 195 -21.77 14.59 -2.73
C ILE A 195 -21.74 14.37 -4.23
N TRP A 196 -20.92 15.12 -4.96
CA TRP A 196 -20.79 14.95 -6.40
C TRP A 196 -20.23 13.59 -6.81
N ALA A 197 -19.30 13.03 -6.03
CA ALA A 197 -18.75 11.69 -6.29
C ALA A 197 -19.82 10.59 -6.17
N LEU A 198 -20.74 10.71 -5.20
CA LEU A 198 -21.84 9.78 -5.01
C LEU A 198 -22.86 9.81 -6.16
N ASP A 199 -22.89 10.89 -6.95
CA ASP A 199 -23.70 10.98 -8.17
C ASP A 199 -23.05 10.27 -9.38
N HIS A 200 -21.89 9.63 -9.22
CA HIS A 200 -21.13 8.95 -10.27
C HIS A 200 -20.98 9.78 -11.56
N PRO A 201 -20.32 10.95 -11.47
CA PRO A 201 -20.39 11.95 -12.51
C PRO A 201 -19.62 11.52 -13.75
N ARG A 202 -20.13 11.86 -14.93
CA ARG A 202 -19.42 11.68 -16.21
C ARG A 202 -18.63 12.94 -16.55
N LEU A 203 -17.32 12.81 -16.68
CA LEU A 203 -16.42 13.88 -17.11
C LEU A 203 -16.47 13.98 -18.64
N ARG A 204 -16.76 15.17 -19.17
CA ARG A 204 -16.88 15.42 -20.62
C ARG A 204 -15.51 15.59 -21.26
N ALA A 205 -14.74 14.51 -21.38
CA ALA A 205 -13.47 14.47 -22.08
C ALA A 205 -13.19 13.07 -22.63
N ASP A 206 -12.48 13.01 -23.76
CA ASP A 206 -12.04 11.76 -24.38
C ASP A 206 -10.70 11.29 -23.82
N VAL A 207 -9.92 12.21 -23.23
CA VAL A 207 -8.64 11.95 -22.57
C VAL A 207 -8.63 12.64 -21.21
N ILE A 208 -8.32 11.92 -20.15
CA ILE A 208 -8.20 12.46 -18.79
C ILE A 208 -6.77 12.27 -18.32
N MET A 209 -6.12 13.38 -17.98
CA MET A 209 -4.77 13.42 -17.46
C MET A 209 -4.81 13.77 -15.97
N LEU A 210 -4.40 12.83 -15.11
CA LEU A 210 -4.32 13.03 -13.66
C LEU A 210 -2.86 13.22 -13.24
N ASP A 211 -2.54 14.40 -12.70
CA ASP A 211 -1.19 14.74 -12.23
C ASP A 211 -1.09 14.59 -10.70
N GLU A 212 0.12 14.30 -10.21
CA GLU A 212 0.44 14.01 -8.81
C GLU A 212 -0.47 12.92 -8.18
N ALA A 213 -0.68 11.84 -8.94
CA ALA A 213 -1.61 10.78 -8.58
C ALA A 213 -1.27 10.07 -7.25
N GLN A 214 0.00 10.06 -6.84
CA GLN A 214 0.41 9.48 -5.54
C GLN A 214 -0.21 10.20 -4.33
N ASP A 215 -0.60 11.47 -4.46
CA ASP A 215 -1.22 12.26 -3.38
C ASP A 215 -2.73 12.41 -3.56
N THR A 216 -3.32 11.66 -4.48
CA THR A 216 -4.74 11.76 -4.78
C THR A 216 -5.57 10.99 -3.75
N ASN A 217 -6.64 11.61 -3.24
CA ASN A 217 -7.57 10.95 -2.33
C ASN A 217 -8.39 9.87 -3.08
N PRO A 218 -8.76 8.76 -2.42
CA PRO A 218 -9.54 7.68 -3.04
C PRO A 218 -10.81 8.13 -3.77
N VAL A 219 -11.55 9.12 -3.24
CA VAL A 219 -12.74 9.69 -3.88
C VAL A 219 -12.45 10.27 -5.27
N VAL A 220 -11.31 10.95 -5.43
CA VAL A 220 -10.91 11.56 -6.71
C VAL A 220 -10.44 10.48 -7.67
N ALA A 221 -9.66 9.51 -7.18
CA ALA A 221 -9.21 8.37 -7.97
C ALA A 221 -10.40 7.56 -8.50
N GLN A 222 -11.44 7.34 -7.68
CA GLN A 222 -12.68 6.68 -8.08
C GLN A 222 -13.37 7.43 -9.22
N ILE A 223 -13.61 8.74 -9.08
CA ILE A 223 -14.27 9.56 -10.11
C ILE A 223 -13.57 9.39 -11.46
N VAL A 224 -12.23 9.46 -11.49
CA VAL A 224 -11.48 9.31 -12.75
C VAL A 224 -11.53 7.86 -13.26
N ARG A 225 -11.38 6.85 -12.41
CA ARG A 225 -11.44 5.43 -12.80
C ARG A 225 -12.79 5.04 -13.40
N GLU A 226 -13.87 5.66 -12.96
CA GLU A 226 -15.22 5.43 -13.50
C GLU A 226 -15.39 5.94 -14.94
N GLN A 227 -14.48 6.78 -15.44
CA GLN A 227 -14.49 7.30 -16.81
C GLN A 227 -13.92 6.26 -17.80
N ARG A 228 -14.56 5.10 -17.90
CA ARG A 228 -14.09 3.93 -18.68
C ARG A 228 -14.04 4.16 -20.19
N LEU A 229 -14.73 5.17 -20.69
CA LEU A 229 -14.74 5.54 -22.12
C LEU A 229 -13.64 6.54 -22.48
N ALA A 230 -13.05 7.20 -21.48
CA ALA A 230 -11.95 8.13 -21.69
C ALA A 230 -10.62 7.40 -21.57
N GLN A 231 -9.65 7.77 -22.41
CA GLN A 231 -8.27 7.35 -22.20
C GLN A 231 -7.73 8.00 -20.93
N GLN A 232 -7.16 7.22 -20.02
CA GLN A 232 -6.65 7.72 -18.74
C GLN A 232 -5.13 7.76 -18.77
N ILE A 233 -4.54 8.92 -18.53
CA ILE A 233 -3.09 9.11 -18.46
C ILE A 233 -2.76 9.65 -17.07
N VAL A 234 -2.22 8.78 -16.22
CA VAL A 234 -1.98 9.09 -14.81
C VAL A 234 -0.49 9.18 -14.57
N VAL A 235 -0.04 10.29 -14.00
CA VAL A 235 1.37 10.56 -13.76
C VAL A 235 1.61 10.96 -12.32
N GLY A 236 2.74 10.54 -11.77
CA GLY A 236 3.16 10.92 -10.43
C GLY A 236 4.44 10.24 -9.99
N ASP A 237 4.79 10.36 -8.72
CA ASP A 237 5.97 9.73 -8.12
C ASP A 237 5.58 9.00 -6.83
N SER A 238 5.40 7.67 -6.89
CA SER A 238 5.08 6.84 -5.72
C SER A 238 6.05 7.02 -4.55
N ASP A 239 7.31 7.39 -4.82
CA ASP A 239 8.35 7.59 -3.80
C ASP A 239 8.30 8.99 -3.15
N GLN A 240 7.47 9.91 -3.66
CA GLN A 240 7.24 11.22 -3.03
C GLN A 240 5.92 11.29 -2.24
N GLN A 241 5.26 10.17 -1.94
CA GLN A 241 4.00 10.21 -1.20
C GLN A 241 4.19 10.68 0.26
N LEU A 242 3.72 11.89 0.59
CA LEU A 242 3.88 12.49 1.94
C LEU A 242 2.56 12.74 2.69
N TYR A 243 1.41 12.55 2.03
CA TYR A 243 0.10 12.92 2.58
C TYR A 243 -0.78 11.72 3.00
N GLN A 244 -0.18 10.56 3.33
CA GLN A 244 -0.92 9.38 3.82
C GLN A 244 -1.80 9.69 5.05
N TRP A 245 -1.34 10.58 5.94
CA TRP A 245 -2.10 11.03 7.12
C TRP A 245 -3.38 11.82 6.78
N ARG A 246 -3.49 12.35 5.54
CA ARG A 246 -4.72 12.95 5.01
C ARG A 246 -5.62 11.93 4.30
N GLY A 247 -5.29 10.64 4.37
CA GLY A 247 -5.98 9.55 3.69
C GLY A 247 -5.75 9.48 2.18
N ALA A 248 -4.70 10.15 1.66
CA ALA A 248 -4.22 9.90 0.30
C ALA A 248 -3.66 8.48 0.20
N VAL A 249 -4.02 7.78 -0.88
CA VAL A 249 -3.52 6.45 -1.23
C VAL A 249 -2.71 6.58 -2.50
N ASP A 250 -1.67 5.77 -2.68
CA ASP A 250 -0.88 5.85 -3.91
C ASP A 250 -1.73 5.31 -5.06
N ALA A 251 -2.38 6.22 -5.78
CA ALA A 251 -3.30 5.83 -6.83
C ALA A 251 -2.57 5.15 -8.01
N LEU A 252 -1.26 5.41 -8.18
CA LEU A 252 -0.43 4.85 -9.26
C LEU A 252 -0.26 3.34 -9.12
N ALA A 253 -0.06 2.84 -7.90
CA ALA A 253 0.30 1.45 -7.64
C ALA A 253 -0.71 0.42 -8.22
N ASP A 254 -2.01 0.74 -8.15
CA ASP A 254 -3.09 -0.15 -8.58
C ASP A 254 -3.95 0.46 -9.71
N TRP A 255 -3.42 1.45 -10.44
CA TRP A 255 -4.21 2.09 -11.50
C TRP A 255 -4.38 1.15 -12.71
N PRO A 256 -5.61 0.96 -13.23
CA PRO A 256 -5.80 0.17 -14.45
C PRO A 256 -5.22 0.93 -15.65
N ALA A 257 -4.13 0.41 -16.22
CA ALA A 257 -3.51 0.96 -17.43
C ALA A 257 -3.06 -0.16 -18.37
N ASP A 258 -2.94 0.19 -19.65
CA ASP A 258 -2.39 -0.67 -20.69
C ASP A 258 -0.87 -0.76 -20.59
N GLN A 259 -0.22 0.34 -20.17
CA GLN A 259 1.23 0.40 -19.94
C GLN A 259 1.59 1.14 -18.65
N GLU A 260 2.65 0.66 -17.99
CA GLU A 260 3.39 1.39 -16.96
C GLU A 260 4.72 1.85 -17.56
N LEU A 261 4.95 3.16 -17.55
CA LEU A 261 6.10 3.82 -18.16
C LEU A 261 6.83 4.70 -17.15
N TYR A 262 8.08 5.03 -17.42
CA TYR A 262 8.95 5.74 -16.47
C TYR A 262 9.47 7.04 -17.06
N LEU A 263 9.67 8.03 -16.19
CA LEU A 263 10.49 9.20 -16.48
C LEU A 263 11.59 9.26 -15.41
N THR A 264 12.84 9.10 -15.82
CA THR A 264 13.99 8.97 -14.91
C THR A 264 14.98 10.13 -15.01
N LEU A 265 15.05 10.80 -16.18
CA LEU A 265 15.94 11.94 -16.39
C LEU A 265 15.43 13.22 -15.73
N SER A 266 16.06 13.65 -14.64
CA SER A 266 15.80 14.90 -13.94
C SER A 266 16.45 16.09 -14.65
N TRP A 267 15.63 17.09 -14.97
CA TRP A 267 16.04 18.39 -15.48
C TRP A 267 16.27 19.42 -14.36
N ARG A 268 16.04 19.05 -13.10
CA ARG A 268 16.18 19.95 -11.95
C ARG A 268 17.64 20.07 -11.50
N PHE A 269 18.37 18.97 -11.53
CA PHE A 269 19.72 18.83 -10.98
C PHE A 269 20.56 17.85 -11.81
N GLY A 270 21.88 17.90 -11.60
CA GLY A 270 22.85 17.03 -12.24
C GLY A 270 23.10 15.74 -11.47
N ARG A 271 24.06 14.96 -11.98
CA ARG A 271 24.38 13.61 -11.52
C ARG A 271 24.64 13.50 -10.00
N PRO A 272 25.42 14.39 -9.35
CA PRO A 272 25.72 14.21 -7.91
C PRO A 272 24.49 14.22 -7.00
N ILE A 273 23.50 15.07 -7.28
CA ILE A 273 22.24 15.10 -6.50
C ILE A 273 21.35 13.90 -6.86
N ALA A 274 21.37 13.44 -8.12
CA ALA A 274 20.65 12.23 -8.52
C ALA A 274 21.20 10.98 -7.82
N GLU A 275 22.53 10.85 -7.69
CA GLU A 275 23.17 9.76 -6.96
C GLU A 275 22.77 9.77 -5.47
N GLU A 276 22.73 10.94 -4.84
CA GLU A 276 22.25 11.07 -3.46
C GLU A 276 20.77 10.67 -3.34
N ALA A 277 19.91 11.13 -4.25
CA ALA A 277 18.51 10.76 -4.28
C ALA A 277 18.30 9.25 -4.49
N ASN A 278 19.15 8.60 -5.30
CA ASN A 278 19.10 7.17 -5.57
C ASN A 278 19.43 6.29 -4.35
N LYS A 279 20.17 6.80 -3.36
CA LYS A 279 20.38 6.10 -2.08
C LYS A 279 19.05 5.88 -1.35
N TRP A 280 18.18 6.90 -1.37
CA TRP A 280 16.85 6.82 -0.77
C TRP A 280 15.89 5.96 -1.59
N LEU A 281 15.94 6.06 -2.93
CA LEU A 281 15.15 5.19 -3.81
C LEU A 281 15.52 3.71 -3.68
N TRP A 282 16.80 3.41 -3.43
CA TRP A 282 17.25 2.06 -3.11
C TRP A 282 16.67 1.54 -1.80
N LEU A 283 16.69 2.37 -0.75
CA LEU A 283 16.11 2.02 0.55
C LEU A 283 14.59 1.79 0.46
N LEU A 284 13.93 2.49 -0.47
CA LEU A 284 12.50 2.34 -0.76
C LEU A 284 12.18 1.13 -1.66
N ASP A 285 13.18 0.37 -2.10
CA ASP A 285 13.04 -0.71 -3.09
C ASP A 285 12.35 -0.25 -4.39
N SER A 286 12.62 0.99 -4.80
CA SER A 286 11.99 1.60 -5.96
C SER A 286 12.46 0.94 -7.26
N HIS A 287 11.55 0.74 -8.21
CA HIS A 287 11.86 0.25 -9.55
C HIS A 287 12.50 1.32 -10.45
N LYS A 288 12.53 2.60 -10.02
CA LYS A 288 13.15 3.70 -10.76
C LYS A 288 14.46 4.15 -10.13
N ARG A 289 15.38 4.63 -10.98
CA ARG A 289 16.58 5.37 -10.58
C ARG A 289 16.62 6.67 -11.35
N LEU A 290 16.96 7.76 -10.67
CA LEU A 290 17.10 9.07 -11.28
C LEU A 290 18.42 9.19 -12.02
N GLU A 291 18.36 9.83 -13.18
CA GLU A 291 19.51 10.36 -13.87
C GLU A 291 19.50 11.88 -13.78
N GLY A 292 20.63 12.51 -13.51
CA GLY A 292 20.74 13.97 -13.52
C GLY A 292 21.19 14.47 -14.89
N ALA A 293 20.45 15.41 -15.48
CA ALA A 293 20.80 15.96 -16.79
C ALA A 293 22.20 16.59 -16.77
N ALA A 294 23.11 16.11 -17.63
CA ALA A 294 24.52 16.49 -17.66
C ALA A 294 24.78 18.00 -17.85
N ALA A 295 23.81 18.76 -18.37
CA ALA A 295 23.87 20.21 -18.48
C ALA A 295 23.89 20.94 -17.13
N HIS A 296 23.53 20.27 -16.03
CA HIS A 296 23.52 20.84 -14.68
C HIS A 296 24.79 20.41 -13.93
N GLY A 297 25.70 21.35 -13.68
CA GLY A 297 26.90 21.14 -12.87
C GLY A 297 26.61 21.13 -11.37
N SER A 298 25.60 20.39 -10.92
CA SER A 298 25.23 20.34 -9.51
C SER A 298 26.28 19.63 -8.66
N ARG A 299 26.38 19.96 -7.37
CA ARG A 299 27.34 19.33 -6.44
C ARG A 299 26.73 18.98 -5.09
N VAL A 300 27.42 18.10 -4.35
CA VAL A 300 27.07 17.74 -2.98
C VAL A 300 28.24 18.15 -2.08
N ASP A 301 28.08 19.23 -1.30
CA ASP A 301 29.13 19.86 -0.51
C ASP A 301 28.55 20.52 0.74
N SER A 302 29.39 20.85 1.74
CA SER A 302 28.95 21.68 2.85
C SER A 302 28.72 23.13 2.40
N LEU A 303 27.59 23.72 2.79
CA LEU A 303 27.14 25.01 2.30
C LEU A 303 27.06 26.03 3.42
N ALA A 304 27.99 26.98 3.56
CA ALA A 304 27.96 27.97 4.64
C ALA A 304 26.74 28.92 4.60
N ALA A 305 26.29 29.29 3.41
CA ALA A 305 25.16 30.19 3.17
C ALA A 305 24.20 29.56 2.14
N PRO A 306 23.29 28.67 2.57
CA PRO A 306 22.30 28.08 1.67
C PRO A 306 21.12 29.03 1.44
N ASP A 307 20.49 28.94 0.27
CA ASP A 307 19.24 29.65 -0.02
C ASP A 307 18.09 29.11 0.83
N ALA A 308 18.11 27.79 1.09
CA ALA A 308 17.13 27.15 1.96
C ALA A 308 17.71 26.14 2.95
N VAL A 309 17.11 26.10 4.15
CA VAL A 309 17.34 25.06 5.15
C VAL A 309 16.08 24.22 5.31
N LEU A 310 16.20 22.91 5.10
CA LEU A 310 15.09 21.96 5.24
C LEU A 310 15.20 21.19 6.55
N CYS A 311 14.15 21.30 7.37
CA CYS A 311 14.03 20.66 8.67
C CYS A 311 13.04 19.48 8.62
N ARG A 312 13.21 18.52 9.51
CA ARG A 312 12.21 17.47 9.75
C ARG A 312 11.03 18.01 10.56
N THR A 313 11.30 18.87 11.55
CA THR A 313 10.33 19.30 12.57
C THR A 313 10.08 20.81 12.54
N ASN A 314 8.91 21.25 13.03
CA ASN A 314 8.64 22.68 13.22
C ASN A 314 9.61 23.30 14.25
N SER A 315 9.97 22.56 15.31
CA SER A 315 10.98 23.00 16.29
C SER A 315 12.34 23.24 15.64
N GLY A 316 12.74 22.40 14.68
CA GLY A 316 13.91 22.62 13.83
C GLY A 316 13.82 23.93 13.05
N THR A 317 12.66 24.24 12.45
CA THR A 317 12.49 25.48 11.68
C THR A 317 12.68 26.74 12.53
N VAL A 318 12.11 26.76 13.75
CA VAL A 318 12.24 27.91 14.65
C VAL A 318 13.67 28.05 15.18
N ARG A 319 14.34 26.92 15.48
CA ARG A 319 15.74 26.92 15.88
C ARG A 319 16.64 27.56 14.82
N HIS A 320 16.53 27.09 13.57
CA HIS A 320 17.32 27.66 12.47
C HIS A 320 16.95 29.12 12.21
N ALA A 321 15.68 29.49 12.34
CA ALA A 321 15.28 30.89 12.20
C ALA A 321 15.97 31.77 13.22
N LEU A 322 16.02 31.33 14.49
CA LEU A 322 16.73 32.03 15.55
C LEU A 322 18.24 32.15 15.27
N GLU A 323 18.89 31.05 14.86
CA GLU A 323 20.32 31.02 14.55
C GLU A 323 20.66 32.01 13.43
N GLN A 324 19.88 32.05 12.35
CA GLN A 324 20.11 32.95 11.23
C GLN A 324 19.79 34.41 11.59
N LEU A 325 18.70 34.68 12.34
CA LEU A 325 18.37 36.03 12.83
C LEU A 325 19.48 36.59 13.74
N LYS A 326 20.10 35.77 14.59
CA LYS A 326 21.24 36.17 15.43
C LYS A 326 22.48 36.58 14.63
N THR A 327 22.62 36.06 13.41
CA THR A 327 23.69 36.47 12.48
C THR A 327 23.33 37.71 11.66
N GLY A 328 22.18 38.34 11.92
CA GLY A 328 21.73 39.54 11.22
C GLY A 328 21.09 39.30 9.85
N LYS A 329 20.83 38.04 9.47
CA LYS A 329 20.18 37.70 8.20
C LYS A 329 18.67 37.90 8.27
N LYS A 330 18.08 38.25 7.12
CA LYS A 330 16.63 38.28 6.90
C LYS A 330 16.14 36.85 6.65
N VAL A 331 15.19 36.40 7.45
CA VAL A 331 14.71 35.01 7.41
C VAL A 331 13.25 34.96 6.98
N ALA A 332 12.90 34.01 6.13
CA ALA A 332 11.51 33.62 5.88
C ALA A 332 11.26 32.16 6.28
N ILE A 333 10.05 31.88 6.76
CA ILE A 333 9.58 30.50 6.99
C ILE A 333 8.47 30.20 5.99
N VAL A 334 8.54 29.05 5.32
CA VAL A 334 7.53 28.62 4.35
C VAL A 334 6.16 28.43 5.03
N GLY A 335 5.15 29.14 4.53
CA GLY A 335 3.81 29.21 5.12
C GLY A 335 3.69 30.19 6.29
N GLY A 336 4.75 30.94 6.59
CA GLY A 336 4.81 31.93 7.66
C GLY A 336 4.78 31.33 9.07
N GLY A 337 4.80 32.22 10.07
CA GLY A 337 4.71 31.85 11.49
C GLY A 337 3.36 32.19 12.13
N ALA A 338 2.35 32.62 11.37
CA ALA A 338 1.14 33.23 11.94
C ALA A 338 0.32 32.30 12.85
N GLU A 339 0.25 31.01 12.53
CA GLU A 339 -0.41 30.00 13.37
C GLU A 339 0.39 29.71 14.64
N VAL A 340 1.71 29.51 14.50
CA VAL A 340 2.64 29.34 15.62
C VAL A 340 2.61 30.56 16.54
N LYS A 341 2.54 31.78 16.00
CA LYS A 341 2.39 33.02 16.76
C LYS A 341 1.06 33.07 17.50
N ARG A 342 -0.07 32.74 16.84
CA ARG A 342 -1.39 32.71 17.48
C ARG A 342 -1.41 31.73 18.66
N LEU A 343 -0.85 30.54 18.48
CA LEU A 343 -0.70 29.55 19.53
C LEU A 343 0.25 30.02 20.65
N ALA A 344 1.38 30.65 20.32
CA ALA A 344 2.31 31.19 21.32
C ALA A 344 1.70 32.33 22.14
N VAL A 345 0.91 33.21 21.51
CA VAL A 345 0.14 34.26 22.21
C VAL A 345 -0.90 33.62 23.12
N ALA A 346 -1.62 32.60 22.65
CA ALA A 346 -2.61 31.90 23.45
C ALA A 346 -1.99 31.15 24.64
N ALA A 347 -0.82 30.55 24.46
CA ALA A 347 -0.05 29.93 25.54
C ALA A 347 0.43 30.96 26.57
N ASP A 348 0.84 32.16 26.13
CA ASP A 348 1.22 33.27 27.03
C ASP A 348 0.01 33.79 27.81
N GLU A 349 -1.15 33.94 27.17
CA GLU A 349 -2.42 34.29 27.83
C GLU A 349 -2.83 33.25 28.87
N LEU A 350 -2.78 31.96 28.49
CA LEU A 350 -3.10 30.85 29.38
C LEU A 350 -2.18 30.86 30.62
N ASN A 351 -0.88 31.07 30.43
CA ASN A 351 0.08 31.16 31.53
C ASN A 351 -0.16 32.35 32.46
N ARG A 352 -0.59 33.50 31.92
CA ARG A 352 -0.78 34.72 32.73
C ARG A 352 -2.15 34.80 33.41
N ARG A 353 -3.20 34.32 32.74
CA ARG A 353 -4.60 34.52 33.14
C ARG A 353 -5.29 33.24 33.57
N GLY A 354 -4.70 32.08 33.36
CA GLY A 354 -5.32 30.77 33.57
C GLY A 354 -6.44 30.46 32.57
N ALA A 355 -6.56 31.23 31.49
CA ALA A 355 -7.55 31.06 30.44
C ALA A 355 -7.11 31.72 29.13
N THR A 356 -7.53 31.14 28.00
CA THR A 356 -7.36 31.72 26.66
C THR A 356 -8.59 31.39 25.79
N SER A 357 -8.88 32.22 24.80
CA SER A 357 -9.97 31.99 23.84
C SER A 357 -9.53 31.15 22.64
N HIS A 358 -8.29 30.65 22.61
CA HIS A 358 -7.77 29.91 21.46
C HIS A 358 -8.39 28.51 21.36
N PRO A 359 -8.95 28.10 20.20
CA PRO A 359 -9.71 26.84 20.06
C PRO A 359 -8.94 25.56 20.43
N GLU A 360 -7.61 25.58 20.36
CA GLU A 360 -6.77 24.44 20.73
C GLU A 360 -6.37 24.42 22.20
N LEU A 361 -6.49 25.56 22.91
CA LEU A 361 -5.99 25.71 24.28
C LEU A 361 -7.06 26.12 25.30
N TYR A 362 -8.27 26.50 24.86
CA TYR A 362 -9.33 27.05 25.71
C TYR A 362 -9.85 26.08 26.78
N LEU A 363 -9.65 24.77 26.59
CA LEU A 363 -10.05 23.74 27.54
C LEU A 363 -9.09 23.58 28.72
N PHE A 364 -7.89 24.17 28.63
CA PHE A 364 -6.89 24.07 29.67
C PHE A 364 -6.90 25.33 30.54
N THR A 365 -6.59 25.15 31.82
CA THR A 365 -6.46 26.24 32.80
C THR A 365 -5.01 26.54 33.18
N SER A 366 -4.07 25.71 32.75
CA SER A 366 -2.63 25.92 32.94
C SER A 366 -1.84 25.28 31.80
N TRP A 367 -0.61 25.75 31.60
CA TRP A 367 0.29 25.15 30.61
C TRP A 367 0.71 23.72 30.99
N ASP A 368 0.77 23.39 32.28
CA ASP A 368 1.03 22.04 32.76
C ASP A 368 0.00 21.03 32.25
N GLN A 369 -1.28 21.41 32.22
CA GLN A 369 -2.33 20.58 31.64
C GLN A 369 -2.18 20.40 30.13
N VAL A 370 -1.68 21.43 29.42
CA VAL A 370 -1.38 21.32 27.98
C VAL A 370 -0.22 20.35 27.76
N ARG A 371 0.81 20.39 28.62
CA ARG A 371 1.96 19.47 28.57
C ARG A 371 1.53 18.03 28.79
N GLU A 372 0.79 17.79 29.86
CA GLU A 372 0.22 16.48 30.18
C GLU A 372 -0.68 15.98 29.04
N PHE A 373 -1.55 16.83 28.49
CA PHE A 373 -2.41 16.45 27.37
C PHE A 373 -1.62 16.14 26.09
N ALA A 374 -0.51 16.85 25.83
CA ALA A 374 0.38 16.55 24.71
C ALA A 374 1.18 15.24 24.90
N ASP A 375 1.36 14.79 26.15
CA ASP A 375 1.82 13.45 26.51
C ASP A 375 0.79 12.35 26.23
N GLU A 376 -0.47 12.71 26.09
CA GLU A 376 -1.52 11.79 25.70
C GLU A 376 -1.65 11.67 24.17
N PRO A 377 -2.05 10.48 23.66
CA PRO A 377 -2.33 10.31 22.23
C PRO A 377 -3.35 11.30 21.65
N ALA A 378 -4.27 11.81 22.49
CA ALA A 378 -5.30 12.77 22.11
C ALA A 378 -4.77 14.20 21.91
N GLY A 379 -3.60 14.53 22.47
CA GLY A 379 -2.92 15.82 22.29
C GLY A 379 -1.61 15.70 21.50
N ALA A 380 -1.34 14.56 20.86
CA ALA A 380 -0.13 14.33 20.08
C ALA A 380 0.10 15.40 19.00
N ASP A 381 -0.98 15.96 18.44
CA ASP A 381 -0.91 17.05 17.45
C ASP A 381 -0.32 18.35 18.03
N LEU A 382 -0.52 18.59 19.33
CA LEU A 382 0.04 19.72 20.06
C LEU A 382 1.48 19.49 20.50
N ARG A 383 1.97 18.24 20.48
CA ARG A 383 3.30 17.88 21.01
C ARG A 383 4.40 18.76 20.44
N THR A 384 4.45 18.90 19.13
CA THR A 384 5.51 19.68 18.48
C THR A 384 5.47 21.15 18.89
N PHE A 385 4.27 21.69 19.13
CA PHE A 385 4.10 23.05 19.62
C PHE A 385 4.47 23.18 21.10
N VAL A 386 4.10 22.21 21.93
CA VAL A 386 4.51 22.15 23.34
C VAL A 386 6.04 22.09 23.45
N ASP A 387 6.69 21.20 22.71
CA ASP A 387 8.15 21.08 22.67
C ASP A 387 8.82 22.40 22.27
N LEU A 388 8.18 23.15 21.35
CA LEU A 388 8.66 24.45 20.90
C LEU A 388 8.58 25.51 22.01
N VAL A 389 7.42 25.62 22.68
CA VAL A 389 7.20 26.57 23.77
C VAL A 389 8.04 26.23 24.98
N ASP A 390 8.15 24.96 25.35
CA ASP A 390 8.97 24.51 26.48
C ASP A 390 10.46 24.80 26.24
N ARG A 391 10.92 24.68 24.99
CA ARG A 391 12.33 24.90 24.63
C ARG A 391 12.72 26.37 24.49
N TYR A 392 11.86 27.20 23.92
CA TYR A 392 12.20 28.59 23.55
C TYR A 392 11.42 29.66 24.31
N GLY A 393 10.25 29.31 24.86
CA GLY A 393 9.32 30.26 25.48
C GLY A 393 8.46 31.01 24.48
N THR A 394 7.25 31.38 24.90
CA THR A 394 6.24 32.07 24.06
C THR A 394 6.73 33.42 23.54
N ALA A 395 7.37 34.24 24.39
CA ALA A 395 7.85 35.57 24.04
C ALA A 395 8.90 35.53 22.91
N GLU A 396 9.82 34.56 22.97
CA GLU A 396 10.88 34.42 21.96
C GLU A 396 10.31 33.93 20.63
N ILE A 397 9.37 32.99 20.65
CA ILE A 397 8.66 32.53 19.45
C ILE A 397 7.94 33.69 18.77
N ILE A 398 7.20 34.50 19.54
CA ILE A 398 6.50 35.69 19.02
C ILE A 398 7.49 36.65 18.36
N ARG A 399 8.60 36.96 19.04
CA ARG A 399 9.66 37.84 18.55
C ARG A 399 10.28 37.34 17.24
N ILE A 400 10.54 36.04 17.14
CA ILE A 400 11.07 35.41 15.93
C ILE A 400 10.08 35.60 14.78
N VAL A 401 8.81 35.24 14.99
CA VAL A 401 7.78 35.33 13.93
C VAL A 401 7.61 36.77 13.46
N ASP A 402 7.66 37.74 14.37
CA ASP A 402 7.53 39.17 14.05
C ASP A 402 8.76 39.74 13.33
N SER A 403 9.89 39.06 13.40
CA SER A 403 11.11 39.43 12.68
C SER A 403 11.23 38.75 11.30
N LEU A 404 10.29 37.88 10.92
CA LEU A 404 10.32 37.21 9.63
C LEU A 404 9.94 38.18 8.50
N VAL A 405 10.61 38.02 7.35
CA VAL A 405 10.29 38.74 6.12
C VAL A 405 9.54 37.84 5.15
N SER A 406 8.97 38.41 4.08
CA SER A 406 8.43 37.59 2.98
C SER A 406 9.55 36.86 2.24
N GLU A 407 9.25 35.69 1.66
CA GLU A 407 10.21 34.85 0.93
C GLU A 407 11.04 35.64 -0.12
N ASN A 408 10.44 36.63 -0.80
CA ASN A 408 11.11 37.45 -1.81
C ASN A 408 12.22 38.39 -1.29
N TYR A 409 12.27 38.65 0.02
CA TYR A 409 13.26 39.56 0.64
C TYR A 409 14.17 38.83 1.64
N ALA A 410 14.05 37.50 1.72
CA ALA A 410 14.82 36.69 2.66
C ALA A 410 16.22 36.40 2.12
N ASP A 411 17.22 36.46 3.00
CA ASP A 411 18.56 35.96 2.73
C ASP A 411 18.62 34.43 2.85
N VAL A 412 17.70 33.84 3.64
CA VAL A 412 17.55 32.39 3.80
C VAL A 412 16.10 32.00 4.08
N ILE A 413 15.63 30.96 3.41
CA ILE A 413 14.29 30.40 3.58
C ILE A 413 14.38 29.12 4.40
N ILE A 414 13.51 28.97 5.39
CA ILE A 414 13.47 27.79 6.26
C ILE A 414 12.13 27.10 6.07
N SER A 415 12.16 25.78 5.91
CA SER A 415 10.95 24.99 5.69
C SER A 415 11.07 23.64 6.35
N THR A 416 9.94 23.06 6.76
CA THR A 416 9.90 21.61 6.92
C THR A 416 9.95 20.93 5.55
N ALA A 417 10.53 19.73 5.45
CA ALA A 417 10.60 18.99 4.19
C ALA A 417 9.19 18.69 3.62
N HIS A 418 8.19 18.49 4.48
CA HIS A 418 6.78 18.35 4.07
C HIS A 418 6.25 19.59 3.33
N ARG A 419 6.51 20.79 3.86
CA ARG A 419 6.09 22.06 3.22
C ARG A 419 6.96 22.46 2.03
N ALA A 420 8.14 21.86 1.90
CA ALA A 420 9.05 22.07 0.79
C ALA A 420 8.65 21.31 -0.49
N LYS A 421 7.75 20.33 -0.39
CA LYS A 421 7.23 19.61 -1.55
C LYS A 421 6.60 20.58 -2.56
N GLY A 422 6.95 20.41 -3.84
CA GLY A 422 6.54 21.32 -4.93
C GLY A 422 7.36 22.61 -5.04
N ARG A 423 8.33 22.84 -4.14
CA ARG A 423 9.27 23.97 -4.19
C ARG A 423 10.66 23.50 -4.59
N GLU A 424 11.53 24.43 -4.96
CA GLU A 424 12.94 24.16 -5.31
C GLU A 424 13.77 25.42 -5.09
N TRP A 425 15.05 25.24 -4.75
CA TRP A 425 16.01 26.32 -4.50
C TRP A 425 17.35 26.02 -5.18
N GLY A 426 18.16 27.06 -5.42
CA GLY A 426 19.51 26.91 -5.97
C GLY A 426 20.35 26.00 -5.07
N THR A 427 20.48 26.40 -3.81
CA THR A 427 21.26 25.69 -2.79
C THR A 427 20.42 25.32 -1.58
N VAL A 428 20.52 24.06 -1.14
CA VAL A 428 19.74 23.54 -0.01
C VAL A 428 20.65 22.87 1.01
N ARG A 429 20.45 23.18 2.29
CA ARG A 429 21.04 22.46 3.42
C ARG A 429 19.99 21.66 4.17
N ILE A 430 20.26 20.40 4.43
CA ILE A 430 19.42 19.55 5.28
C ILE A 430 19.84 19.71 6.74
N SER A 431 18.87 19.99 7.61
CA SER A 431 19.12 20.15 9.05
C SER A 431 19.54 18.83 9.70
N ASP A 432 20.35 18.96 10.75
CA ASP A 432 20.70 17.93 11.74
C ASP A 432 19.52 17.36 12.55
N ASP A 433 18.29 17.85 12.37
CA ASP A 433 17.09 17.30 13.02
C ASP A 433 16.51 16.09 12.29
N PHE A 434 17.09 15.73 11.13
CA PHE A 434 16.90 14.45 10.46
C PHE A 434 17.66 13.31 11.17
N LYS A 435 17.29 13.03 12.42
CA LYS A 435 17.94 11.96 13.19
C LYS A 435 17.53 10.59 12.69
N ARG A 436 18.48 9.65 12.69
CA ARG A 436 18.23 8.21 12.60
C ARG A 436 17.24 7.81 13.69
N SER A 437 16.24 6.99 13.38
CA SER A 437 15.43 6.34 14.42
C SER A 437 16.36 5.45 15.24
N THR A 438 16.70 5.87 16.46
CA THR A 438 17.56 5.11 17.40
C THR A 438 16.78 4.01 18.12
N ALA A 439 15.66 3.54 17.54
CA ALA A 439 14.95 2.38 18.03
C ALA A 439 15.84 1.15 17.77
N ASP A 440 16.69 0.86 18.75
CA ASP A 440 17.56 -0.31 18.91
C ASP A 440 19.02 -0.19 18.38
N PRO A 441 19.99 0.06 19.28
CA PRO A 441 21.43 0.02 18.98
C PRO A 441 21.92 -1.32 18.41
N GLU A 442 21.17 -2.42 18.56
CA GLU A 442 21.52 -3.73 17.99
C GLU A 442 21.24 -3.85 16.48
N ASN A 443 20.60 -2.83 15.86
CA ASN A 443 20.21 -2.84 14.44
C ASN A 443 21.01 -1.88 13.54
N VAL A 444 22.15 -1.36 14.02
CA VAL A 444 23.07 -0.55 13.22
C VAL A 444 23.55 -1.34 12.00
N GLY A 445 23.19 -0.90 10.79
CA GLY A 445 23.59 -1.51 9.51
C GLY A 445 22.58 -2.46 8.86
N LYS A 446 21.37 -2.66 9.43
CA LYS A 446 20.29 -3.42 8.78
C LYS A 446 19.38 -2.51 7.96
N LEU A 447 19.34 -2.70 6.63
CA LEU A 447 18.51 -1.99 5.63
C LEU A 447 17.05 -1.68 6.05
N ARG A 448 16.43 -2.51 6.89
CA ARG A 448 14.98 -2.46 7.22
C ARG A 448 14.61 -1.66 8.48
N SER A 449 15.52 -0.87 9.05
CA SER A 449 15.24 -0.08 10.27
C SER A 449 14.69 1.33 10.00
N VAL A 450 14.71 1.81 8.76
CA VAL A 450 14.18 3.13 8.39
C VAL A 450 12.73 2.98 7.91
N PRO A 451 11.75 3.66 8.54
CA PRO A 451 10.38 3.67 8.03
C PRO A 451 10.30 4.21 6.60
N HIS A 452 9.52 3.59 5.71
CA HIS A 452 9.34 4.04 4.32
C HIS A 452 8.97 5.53 4.25
N THR A 453 8.09 6.01 5.14
CA THR A 453 7.68 7.42 5.18
C THR A 453 8.86 8.37 5.45
N ASP A 454 9.83 7.96 6.27
CA ASP A 454 11.02 8.75 6.55
C ASP A 454 11.98 8.77 5.35
N ALA A 455 12.12 7.63 4.67
CA ALA A 455 12.92 7.53 3.45
C ALA A 455 12.32 8.35 2.29
N MET A 456 10.99 8.33 2.12
CA MET A 456 10.27 9.19 1.16
C MET A 456 10.45 10.68 1.49
N LEU A 457 10.38 11.05 2.77
CA LEU A 457 10.60 12.43 3.19
C LEU A 457 12.04 12.89 2.91
N ALA A 458 13.02 12.02 3.16
CA ALA A 458 14.42 12.27 2.84
C ALA A 458 14.64 12.42 1.33
N TYR A 459 14.07 11.52 0.51
CA TYR A 459 14.08 11.63 -0.95
C TYR A 459 13.46 12.96 -1.45
N VAL A 460 12.33 13.37 -0.88
CA VAL A 460 11.74 14.68 -1.19
C VAL A 460 12.70 15.80 -0.81
N ALA A 461 13.33 15.75 0.36
CA ALA A 461 14.22 16.80 0.86
C ALA A 461 15.47 16.98 -0.03
N VAL A 462 16.17 15.89 -0.37
CA VAL A 462 17.40 15.96 -1.20
C VAL A 462 17.11 16.42 -2.63
N THR A 463 15.92 16.13 -3.16
CA THR A 463 15.53 16.51 -4.52
C THR A 463 15.02 17.96 -4.64
N ARG A 464 15.09 18.77 -3.59
CA ARG A 464 14.73 20.21 -3.63
C ARG A 464 15.86 21.12 -4.12
N ALA A 465 17.11 20.65 -4.04
CA ALA A 465 18.28 21.37 -4.53
C ALA A 465 18.38 21.33 -6.06
N ARG A 466 18.81 22.43 -6.68
CA ARG A 466 19.09 22.51 -8.12
C ARG A 466 20.58 22.50 -8.43
N GLU A 467 21.36 23.26 -7.66
CA GLU A 467 22.78 23.54 -7.92
C GLU A 467 23.69 22.93 -6.85
N ALA A 468 23.32 23.02 -5.56
CA ALA A 468 24.13 22.41 -4.51
C ALA A 468 23.28 21.86 -3.36
N LEU A 469 23.67 20.70 -2.87
CA LEU A 469 23.05 20.04 -1.72
C LEU A 469 24.08 19.84 -0.61
N ASP A 470 23.76 20.32 0.59
CA ASP A 470 24.43 19.93 1.83
C ASP A 470 23.56 18.88 2.51
N VAL A 471 23.99 17.61 2.47
CA VAL A 471 23.24 16.45 2.98
C VAL A 471 23.03 16.48 4.49
N GLY A 472 23.87 17.23 5.23
CA GLY A 472 23.73 17.48 6.67
C GLY A 472 23.23 16.27 7.47
N GLY A 473 22.07 16.42 8.10
CA GLY A 473 21.47 15.39 8.97
C GLY A 473 21.10 14.08 8.27
N LEU A 474 21.13 13.99 6.94
CA LEU A 474 20.83 12.77 6.18
C LEU A 474 22.06 11.95 5.80
N ALA A 475 23.28 12.44 6.10
CA ALA A 475 24.54 11.75 5.74
C ALA A 475 24.68 10.33 6.32
N TRP A 476 23.92 9.98 7.36
CA TRP A 476 23.90 8.63 7.93
C TRP A 476 23.45 7.54 6.95
N ILE A 477 22.83 7.89 5.81
CA ILE A 477 22.46 6.92 4.78
C ILE A 477 23.66 6.15 4.23
N ASP A 478 24.85 6.77 4.23
CA ASP A 478 26.07 6.14 3.73
C ASP A 478 26.53 4.96 4.60
N GLU A 479 26.11 4.90 5.87
CA GLU A 479 26.36 3.75 6.75
C GLU A 479 25.66 2.47 6.27
N TYR A 480 24.64 2.58 5.41
CA TYR A 480 23.93 1.42 4.83
C TYR A 480 24.62 0.85 3.59
N ASN A 481 25.75 1.44 3.19
CA ASN A 481 26.52 1.05 2.00
C ASN A 481 25.64 0.89 0.75
N PRO A 482 24.83 1.91 0.38
CA PRO A 482 24.05 1.86 -0.84
C PRO A 482 24.99 1.64 -2.04
N PRO A 483 24.57 0.86 -3.06
CA PRO A 483 25.43 0.55 -4.19
C PRO A 483 25.87 1.83 -4.91
N ALA A 484 27.12 1.84 -5.36
CA ALA A 484 27.65 2.91 -6.20
C ALA A 484 26.98 2.83 -7.58
N TRP A 485 26.14 3.81 -7.90
CA TRP A 485 25.45 3.88 -9.19
C TRP A 485 26.38 4.39 -10.29
N THR A 486 27.28 3.54 -10.79
CA THR A 486 28.04 3.82 -12.00
C THR A 486 27.23 3.41 -13.22
N THR A 487 26.54 4.37 -13.86
CA THR A 487 25.94 4.28 -15.22
C THR A 487 25.36 2.91 -15.58
N ILE A 488 24.08 2.70 -15.30
CA ILE A 488 23.35 1.53 -15.83
C ILE A 488 23.25 1.73 -17.35
N SER A 489 24.01 0.93 -18.09
CA SER A 489 23.93 0.80 -19.54
C SER A 489 23.26 -0.52 -19.93
N GLU A 490 22.25 -0.95 -19.16
CA GLU A 490 21.36 -2.03 -19.58
C GLU A 490 20.04 -1.42 -20.07
N PRO A 491 19.69 -1.60 -21.36
CA PRO A 491 18.45 -1.09 -21.91
C PRO A 491 17.24 -1.81 -21.29
N ILE A 492 16.19 -1.04 -21.04
CA ILE A 492 14.85 -1.50 -20.69
C ILE A 492 14.45 -2.62 -21.69
N PRO A 493 14.00 -3.81 -21.23
CA PRO A 493 13.56 -4.86 -22.14
C PRO A 493 12.41 -4.33 -23.02
N PRO A 494 12.40 -4.63 -24.34
CA PRO A 494 11.40 -4.08 -25.25
C PRO A 494 9.98 -4.52 -24.83
N PRO A 495 8.96 -3.67 -25.09
CA PRO A 495 7.59 -3.97 -24.72
C PRO A 495 7.14 -5.30 -25.35
N ALA A 496 6.40 -6.08 -24.57
CA ALA A 496 5.73 -7.28 -25.07
C ALA A 496 4.89 -6.93 -26.30
N ALA A 497 4.98 -7.76 -27.34
CA ALA A 497 4.40 -7.51 -28.66
C ALA A 497 2.93 -7.05 -28.61
N PRO A 498 2.52 -6.15 -29.54
CA PRO A 498 1.16 -5.62 -29.58
C PRO A 498 0.14 -6.75 -29.77
N ARG A 499 -0.94 -6.71 -28.98
CA ARG A 499 -2.12 -7.55 -29.22
C ARG A 499 -2.85 -7.05 -30.47
N PRO A 500 -3.40 -7.94 -31.31
CA PRO A 500 -4.08 -7.53 -32.54
C PRO A 500 -5.38 -6.75 -32.24
N ASP A 501 -5.63 -5.75 -33.09
CA ASP A 501 -6.81 -4.89 -33.13
C ASP A 501 -8.13 -5.67 -33.05
N ILE A 502 -9.03 -5.26 -32.15
CA ILE A 502 -10.46 -5.55 -32.26
C ILE A 502 -11.21 -4.24 -32.05
N THR A 503 -11.69 -3.67 -33.16
CA THR A 503 -12.60 -2.53 -33.21
C THR A 503 -13.89 -2.83 -32.44
N LEU A 504 -14.14 -2.01 -31.41
CA LEU A 504 -15.24 -2.13 -30.45
C LEU A 504 -16.52 -1.44 -30.97
N ALA A 505 -17.14 -2.00 -32.02
CA ALA A 505 -18.34 -1.38 -32.63
C ALA A 505 -19.55 -2.31 -32.82
N ALA A 506 -19.52 -3.57 -32.37
CA ALA A 506 -20.59 -4.53 -32.71
C ALA A 506 -21.27 -5.28 -31.56
N SER A 507 -21.00 -4.96 -30.28
CA SER A 507 -21.49 -5.80 -29.17
C SER A 507 -22.43 -5.12 -28.17
N LEU A 508 -22.90 -3.89 -28.44
CA LEU A 508 -23.61 -3.04 -27.46
C LEU A 508 -25.15 -3.11 -27.48
N GLU A 509 -25.77 -4.21 -27.90
CA GLU A 509 -27.25 -4.33 -27.87
C GLU A 509 -27.82 -5.41 -26.94
N ARG A 510 -27.04 -6.09 -26.08
CA ARG A 510 -27.60 -7.16 -25.23
C ARG A 510 -27.05 -7.25 -23.80
N GLU A 511 -26.88 -6.14 -23.09
CA GLU A 511 -26.52 -6.16 -21.65
C GLU A 511 -27.58 -5.58 -20.70
N ASP A 512 -28.74 -5.13 -21.20
CA ASP A 512 -29.76 -4.45 -20.38
C ASP A 512 -30.73 -5.40 -19.64
N GLN A 513 -30.35 -6.66 -19.36
CA GLN A 513 -31.24 -7.66 -18.75
C GLN A 513 -30.68 -8.51 -17.60
N LEU A 514 -29.52 -8.16 -17.01
CA LEU A 514 -28.94 -8.97 -15.94
C LEU A 514 -28.74 -8.21 -14.63
N GLN A 515 -29.84 -7.60 -14.14
CA GLN A 515 -30.04 -7.32 -12.71
C GLN A 515 -30.89 -8.45 -12.11
N GLY A 516 -30.25 -9.55 -11.73
CA GLY A 516 -30.88 -10.64 -11.01
C GLY A 516 -29.84 -11.40 -10.19
N GLN A 517 -30.07 -11.54 -8.89
CA GLN A 517 -29.24 -12.36 -7.99
C GLN A 517 -29.07 -13.76 -8.57
N PRO A 518 -27.88 -14.38 -8.47
CA PRO A 518 -27.69 -15.75 -8.93
C PRO A 518 -28.44 -16.68 -7.98
N LYS A 519 -29.59 -17.21 -8.42
CA LYS A 519 -30.09 -18.49 -7.91
C LYS A 519 -29.16 -19.57 -8.45
N ILE A 520 -28.58 -20.36 -7.55
CA ILE A 520 -27.89 -21.60 -7.91
C ILE A 520 -28.95 -22.52 -8.53
N ASP A 521 -28.76 -22.83 -9.81
CA ASP A 521 -29.62 -23.74 -10.55
C ASP A 521 -29.24 -25.18 -10.18
N GLU A 522 -30.05 -25.82 -9.33
CA GLU A 522 -29.88 -27.21 -8.88
C GLU A 522 -30.18 -28.25 -9.98
N THR A 523 -30.38 -27.85 -11.24
CA THR A 523 -30.74 -28.77 -12.34
C THR A 523 -29.72 -28.89 -13.48
N ALA A 524 -28.50 -28.39 -13.30
CA ALA A 524 -27.42 -28.61 -14.27
C ALA A 524 -27.01 -30.11 -14.32
N ARG A 525 -27.47 -30.81 -15.37
CA ARG A 525 -27.05 -32.17 -15.74
C ARG A 525 -25.53 -32.33 -15.59
N VAL A 526 -25.11 -33.35 -14.81
CA VAL A 526 -23.72 -33.73 -14.57
C VAL A 526 -22.99 -33.88 -15.91
N ARG A 527 -22.19 -32.88 -16.29
CA ARG A 527 -21.14 -33.07 -17.29
C ARG A 527 -20.01 -33.80 -16.57
N ALA A 528 -19.52 -34.90 -17.16
CA ALA A 528 -18.32 -35.57 -16.67
C ALA A 528 -17.17 -34.55 -16.65
N VAL A 529 -16.45 -34.48 -15.53
CA VAL A 529 -15.28 -33.60 -15.38
C VAL A 529 -14.13 -34.19 -16.19
N GLU A 530 -13.52 -33.39 -17.05
CA GLU A 530 -12.36 -33.78 -17.86
C GLU A 530 -11.07 -33.26 -17.21
N TRP A 531 -10.12 -34.16 -16.95
CA TRP A 531 -8.79 -33.81 -16.45
C TRP A 531 -7.73 -34.03 -17.52
N SER A 532 -6.84 -33.04 -17.68
CA SER A 532 -5.64 -33.19 -18.50
C SER A 532 -4.46 -32.53 -17.81
N SER A 533 -3.23 -32.98 -18.12
CA SER A 533 -2.01 -32.39 -17.55
C SER A 533 -1.05 -31.99 -18.66
N ASP A 534 -0.15 -31.06 -18.36
CA ASP A 534 0.97 -30.67 -19.23
C ASP A 534 2.30 -31.07 -18.54
N PRO A 535 2.78 -32.31 -18.75
CA PRO A 535 3.99 -32.80 -18.09
C PRO A 535 5.26 -32.06 -18.54
N VAL A 536 5.30 -31.58 -19.78
CA VAL A 536 6.45 -30.81 -20.32
C VAL A 536 6.54 -29.46 -19.60
N ARG A 537 5.41 -28.76 -19.45
CA ARG A 537 5.39 -27.51 -18.69
C ARG A 537 5.70 -27.73 -17.22
N THR A 538 5.18 -28.81 -16.63
CA THR A 538 5.50 -29.20 -15.25
C THR A 538 7.00 -29.43 -15.07
N ALA A 539 7.62 -30.20 -15.95
CA ALA A 539 9.07 -30.45 -15.94
C ALA A 539 9.89 -29.16 -16.08
N THR A 540 9.44 -28.22 -16.92
CA THR A 540 10.08 -26.90 -17.06
C THR A 540 10.09 -26.15 -15.73
N ARG A 541 8.94 -26.07 -15.04
CA ARG A 541 8.83 -25.40 -13.74
C ARG A 541 9.67 -26.08 -12.66
N ILE A 542 9.74 -27.40 -12.67
CA ILE A 542 10.59 -28.17 -11.76
C ILE A 542 12.06 -27.81 -12.00
N SER A 543 12.49 -27.75 -13.26
CA SER A 543 13.86 -27.35 -13.62
C SER A 543 14.18 -25.92 -13.16
N GLU A 544 13.28 -24.96 -13.41
CA GLU A 544 13.43 -23.57 -12.95
C GLU A 544 13.51 -23.47 -11.42
N TYR A 545 12.71 -24.27 -10.70
CA TYR A 545 12.73 -24.34 -9.24
C TYR A 545 14.02 -24.96 -8.71
N ASP A 546 14.49 -26.05 -9.31
CA ASP A 546 15.72 -26.74 -8.94
C ASP A 546 16.95 -25.85 -9.21
N GLU A 547 16.97 -25.11 -10.34
CA GLU A 547 18.01 -24.13 -10.64
C GLU A 547 18.03 -22.99 -9.61
N TYR A 548 16.86 -22.44 -9.29
CA TYR A 548 16.76 -21.38 -8.28
C TYR A 548 17.23 -21.85 -6.91
N THR A 549 16.74 -23.02 -6.46
CA THR A 549 17.05 -23.53 -5.12
C THR A 549 18.49 -24.00 -4.98
N SER A 550 19.07 -24.59 -6.03
CA SER A 550 20.49 -24.97 -6.03
C SER A 550 21.43 -23.77 -5.96
N THR A 551 21.04 -22.66 -6.60
CA THR A 551 21.84 -21.42 -6.61
C THR A 551 21.68 -20.61 -5.32
N ASN A 552 20.48 -20.53 -4.77
CA ASN A 552 20.14 -19.55 -3.74
C ASN A 552 19.90 -20.14 -2.35
N ILE A 553 19.80 -21.47 -2.22
CA ILE A 553 19.44 -22.13 -0.96
C ILE A 553 20.43 -23.25 -0.63
N LEU A 554 20.59 -24.24 -1.52
CA LEU A 554 21.35 -25.46 -1.27
C LEU A 554 22.18 -25.87 -2.50
N ALA A 555 23.45 -25.49 -2.53
CA ALA A 555 24.39 -25.86 -3.60
C ALA A 555 25.03 -27.22 -3.26
N GLY A 556 24.45 -28.30 -3.77
CA GLY A 556 24.88 -29.67 -3.41
C GLY A 556 24.59 -29.95 -1.93
N THR A 557 25.64 -30.08 -1.12
CA THR A 557 25.53 -30.27 0.35
C THR A 557 25.84 -28.99 1.14
N GLU A 558 26.06 -27.85 0.48
CA GLU A 558 26.43 -26.58 1.11
C GLU A 558 25.28 -25.56 1.06
N ILE A 559 25.12 -24.75 2.12
CA ILE A 559 24.07 -23.73 2.16
C ILE A 559 24.52 -22.50 1.39
N ALA A 560 23.79 -22.19 0.33
CA ALA A 560 23.99 -20.98 -0.47
C ALA A 560 23.15 -19.78 0.04
N CYS A 561 22.15 -20.02 0.90
CA CYS A 561 21.27 -18.98 1.41
C CYS A 561 22.04 -17.86 2.16
N PRO A 562 22.01 -16.60 1.69
CA PRO A 562 22.76 -15.50 2.30
C PRO A 562 22.33 -15.21 3.75
N SER A 563 21.05 -15.47 4.06
CA SER A 563 20.47 -15.25 5.39
C SER A 563 20.73 -16.39 6.38
N TYR A 564 21.37 -17.48 5.95
CA TYR A 564 21.52 -18.69 6.76
C TYR A 564 22.17 -18.42 8.13
N ARG A 565 23.29 -17.69 8.16
CA ARG A 565 24.02 -17.42 9.41
C ARG A 565 23.18 -16.62 10.40
N GLN A 566 22.47 -15.61 9.90
CA GLN A 566 21.56 -14.79 10.69
C GLN A 566 20.38 -15.61 11.23
N CYS A 567 19.75 -16.42 10.37
CA CYS A 567 18.66 -17.31 10.75
C CYS A 567 19.08 -18.35 11.80
N ARG A 568 20.24 -18.98 11.61
CA ARG A 568 20.80 -19.95 12.57
C ARG A 568 21.08 -19.29 13.91
N ARG A 569 21.72 -18.11 13.91
CA ARG A 569 21.98 -17.34 15.14
C ARG A 569 20.69 -16.95 15.86
N ALA A 570 19.69 -16.47 15.14
CA ALA A 570 18.39 -16.12 15.72
C ALA A 570 17.70 -17.34 16.35
N ALA A 571 17.78 -18.51 15.69
CA ALA A 571 17.19 -19.75 16.16
C ALA A 571 17.94 -20.36 17.36
N MET A 572 19.26 -20.47 17.26
CA MET A 572 20.12 -21.27 18.13
C MET A 572 20.97 -20.45 19.12
N GLY A 573 21.14 -19.14 18.94
CA GLY A 573 22.12 -18.35 19.69
C GLY A 573 23.52 -18.37 19.06
N ASP A 574 24.48 -17.71 19.71
CA ASP A 574 25.89 -17.69 19.31
C ASP A 574 26.66 -18.90 19.86
N GLU A 575 27.89 -19.15 19.38
CA GLU A 575 28.73 -20.26 19.85
C GLU A 575 28.94 -20.25 21.38
N SER A 576 28.92 -19.07 22.01
CA SER A 576 29.03 -18.91 23.47
C SER A 576 27.70 -19.01 24.24
N SER A 577 26.55 -19.07 23.54
CA SER A 577 25.20 -19.02 24.13
C SER A 577 24.21 -19.96 23.42
N GLU A 578 24.70 -21.09 22.88
CA GLU A 578 23.89 -22.00 22.09
C GLU A 578 22.76 -22.64 22.92
N ARG A 579 21.53 -22.53 22.40
CA ARG A 579 20.31 -23.03 23.01
C ARG A 579 20.22 -24.54 22.85
N GLN A 580 20.56 -25.25 23.91
CA GLN A 580 20.61 -26.73 23.92
C GLN A 580 19.22 -27.41 23.88
N ASP A 581 18.14 -26.65 24.10
CA ASP A 581 16.75 -27.13 24.06
C ASP A 581 16.17 -27.20 22.64
N ARG A 582 16.96 -26.83 21.62
CA ARG A 582 16.49 -26.70 20.24
C ARG A 582 17.27 -27.57 19.26
N ASP A 583 16.57 -27.98 18.21
CA ASP A 583 17.16 -28.58 17.01
C ASP A 583 16.97 -27.64 15.82
N TYR A 584 17.98 -27.56 14.96
CA TYR A 584 17.96 -26.73 13.74
C TYR A 584 18.27 -27.58 12.51
N TYR A 585 17.36 -27.56 11.54
CA TYR A 585 17.46 -28.33 10.30
C TYR A 585 17.46 -27.36 9.10
N PRO A 586 18.63 -27.05 8.52
CA PRO A 586 18.70 -26.19 7.35
C PRO A 586 18.20 -26.86 6.07
N ALA A 587 17.84 -26.02 5.10
CA ALA A 587 17.62 -26.37 3.70
C ALA A 587 16.64 -27.54 3.50
N GLN A 588 15.35 -27.27 3.73
CA GLN A 588 14.25 -28.21 3.56
C GLN A 588 13.30 -27.70 2.48
N LEU A 589 13.50 -28.21 1.26
CA LEU A 589 12.85 -27.73 0.04
C LEU A 589 11.40 -28.24 -0.07
N GLY A 590 10.68 -27.64 -1.03
CA GLY A 590 9.27 -27.97 -1.31
C GLY A 590 9.09 -29.24 -2.11
N TYR A 591 7.83 -29.65 -2.23
CA TYR A 591 7.34 -30.71 -3.11
C TYR A 591 6.65 -30.08 -4.32
N ILE A 592 6.92 -30.61 -5.52
CA ILE A 592 6.20 -30.28 -6.76
C ILE A 592 5.80 -31.60 -7.41
N GLY A 593 4.50 -31.80 -7.59
CA GLY A 593 3.97 -33.00 -8.23
C GLY A 593 4.26 -33.06 -9.73
N GLU A 594 4.36 -34.28 -10.26
CA GLU A 594 4.69 -34.54 -11.67
C GLU A 594 3.61 -34.09 -12.67
N HIS A 595 2.40 -33.82 -12.17
CA HIS A 595 1.26 -33.31 -12.94
C HIS A 595 0.77 -31.94 -12.43
N TYR A 596 1.70 -31.06 -12.01
CA TYR A 596 1.36 -29.75 -11.45
C TYR A 596 0.58 -28.83 -12.41
N ASP A 597 0.95 -28.78 -13.70
CA ASP A 597 0.22 -28.03 -14.73
C ASP A 597 -1.03 -28.81 -15.20
N ILE A 598 -1.95 -29.06 -14.27
CA ILE A 598 -3.24 -29.70 -14.54
C ILE A 598 -4.28 -28.71 -15.06
N ARG A 599 -5.20 -29.18 -15.89
CA ARG A 599 -6.38 -28.50 -16.40
C ARG A 599 -7.62 -29.31 -16.03
N VAL A 600 -8.67 -28.61 -15.62
CA VAL A 600 -9.99 -29.18 -15.32
C VAL A 600 -10.97 -28.55 -16.28
N ASN A 601 -11.59 -29.34 -17.16
CA ASN A 601 -12.43 -28.88 -18.27
C ASN A 601 -11.72 -27.82 -19.14
N GLY A 602 -10.44 -28.06 -19.45
CA GLY A 602 -9.58 -27.14 -20.21
C GLY A 602 -9.06 -25.91 -19.43
N VAL A 603 -9.57 -25.65 -18.23
CA VAL A 603 -9.18 -24.50 -17.39
C VAL A 603 -7.95 -24.84 -16.55
N PRO A 604 -6.85 -24.06 -16.61
CA PRO A 604 -5.66 -24.31 -15.77
C PRO A 604 -5.97 -24.28 -14.28
N ARG A 605 -5.49 -25.29 -13.55
CA ARG A 605 -5.78 -25.51 -12.12
C ARG A 605 -4.52 -25.84 -11.32
N ARG A 606 -3.59 -24.89 -11.27
CA ARG A 606 -2.34 -25.01 -10.51
C ARG A 606 -2.56 -24.64 -9.05
N ILE A 607 -2.60 -25.64 -8.17
CA ILE A 607 -2.82 -25.45 -6.73
C ILE A 607 -1.48 -25.47 -5.99
N LEU A 608 -1.12 -24.36 -5.36
CA LEU A 608 0.03 -24.24 -4.45
C LEU A 608 -0.45 -24.24 -3.01
N ILE A 609 0.11 -25.11 -2.17
CA ILE A 609 -0.15 -25.11 -0.73
C ILE A 609 1.09 -24.57 0.00
N VAL A 610 0.87 -23.62 0.91
CA VAL A 610 1.92 -22.97 1.69
C VAL A 610 1.80 -23.34 3.17
N GLY A 611 2.80 -24.10 3.66
CA GLY A 611 3.00 -24.45 5.06
C GLY A 611 4.02 -23.53 5.76
N MET A 612 4.19 -23.68 7.08
CA MET A 612 5.15 -22.87 7.84
C MET A 612 6.59 -23.38 7.67
N GLU A 613 6.84 -24.61 8.12
CA GLU A 613 8.13 -25.30 8.11
C GLU A 613 7.87 -26.81 8.26
N ARG A 614 8.87 -27.66 7.96
CA ARG A 614 8.72 -29.11 8.09
C ARG A 614 8.64 -29.55 9.56
N GLY A 615 9.37 -28.87 10.45
CA GLY A 615 9.34 -29.13 11.90
C GLY A 615 10.09 -30.39 12.35
N GLU A 616 10.78 -31.08 11.44
CA GLU A 616 11.54 -32.28 11.75
C GLU A 616 12.67 -32.49 10.75
N GLY A 617 13.73 -33.17 11.20
CA GLY A 617 14.89 -33.53 10.37
C GLY A 617 14.61 -34.68 9.39
N PRO A 618 15.53 -34.94 8.45
CA PRO A 618 16.90 -34.43 8.45
C PRO A 618 17.03 -33.01 7.88
N ALA A 619 18.19 -32.41 8.09
CA ALA A 619 18.66 -31.25 7.34
C ALA A 619 18.98 -31.66 5.89
N TRP A 620 19.19 -30.69 5.00
CA TRP A 620 19.62 -30.95 3.61
C TRP A 620 18.59 -31.80 2.87
N PHE A 621 17.33 -31.42 3.03
CA PHE A 621 16.20 -32.13 2.50
C PHE A 621 15.82 -31.51 1.16
N ASP A 622 16.46 -31.98 0.10
CA ASP A 622 16.22 -31.53 -1.27
C ASP A 622 14.81 -31.91 -1.79
N ARG A 623 14.49 -31.48 -3.01
CA ARG A 623 13.18 -31.74 -3.63
C ARG A 623 12.94 -33.23 -3.90
N GLU A 624 13.96 -34.01 -4.26
CA GLU A 624 13.81 -35.44 -4.57
C GLU A 624 13.54 -36.24 -3.29
N ALA A 625 14.32 -36.01 -2.23
CA ALA A 625 14.07 -36.54 -0.90
C ALA A 625 12.68 -36.12 -0.39
N ARG A 626 12.29 -34.87 -0.63
CA ARG A 626 10.95 -34.37 -0.30
C ARG A 626 9.85 -35.08 -1.07
N THR A 627 10.08 -35.44 -2.33
CA THR A 627 9.14 -36.20 -3.17
C THR A 627 8.95 -37.61 -2.62
N LEU A 628 10.03 -38.31 -2.28
CA LEU A 628 9.96 -39.66 -1.69
C LEU A 628 9.26 -39.67 -0.32
N ASP A 629 9.49 -38.65 0.51
CA ASP A 629 8.80 -38.46 1.78
C ASP A 629 7.30 -38.17 1.58
N HIS A 630 6.99 -37.33 0.59
CA HIS A 630 5.61 -37.00 0.25
C HIS A 630 4.81 -38.21 -0.27
N ASP A 631 5.45 -39.04 -1.09
CA ASP A 631 4.82 -40.22 -1.70
C ASP A 631 4.38 -41.27 -0.67
N ARG A 632 4.94 -41.25 0.55
CA ARG A 632 4.44 -42.09 1.65
C ARG A 632 2.97 -41.80 1.99
N ALA A 633 2.54 -40.56 1.78
CA ALA A 633 1.16 -40.13 2.00
C ALA A 633 0.20 -40.58 0.90
N LEU A 634 0.67 -41.20 -0.19
CA LEU A 634 -0.22 -41.86 -1.17
C LEU A 634 -1.01 -43.00 -0.51
N VAL A 635 -0.42 -43.68 0.48
CA VAL A 635 -1.12 -44.70 1.27
C VAL A 635 -1.97 -44.02 2.35
N PRO A 636 -3.31 -44.20 2.38
CA PRO A 636 -4.20 -43.49 3.31
C PRO A 636 -3.86 -43.67 4.79
N SER A 637 -3.40 -44.85 5.21
CA SER A 637 -3.02 -45.14 6.60
C SER A 637 -1.81 -44.36 7.10
N ASN A 638 -0.99 -43.81 6.20
CA ASN A 638 0.19 -43.01 6.56
C ASN A 638 -0.15 -41.52 6.74
N ARG A 639 -1.40 -41.10 6.50
CA ARG A 639 -1.78 -39.68 6.51
C ARG A 639 -2.10 -39.19 7.91
N ASN A 640 -1.32 -38.20 8.37
CA ASN A 640 -1.67 -37.43 9.56
C ASN A 640 -2.91 -36.52 9.28
N PRO A 641 -3.53 -35.91 10.31
CA PRO A 641 -4.67 -35.01 10.12
C PRO A 641 -4.39 -33.86 9.15
N HIS A 642 -3.15 -33.36 9.09
CA HIS A 642 -2.74 -32.33 8.14
C HIS A 642 -2.88 -32.80 6.69
N MET A 643 -2.33 -33.97 6.37
CA MET A 643 -2.39 -34.56 5.03
C MET A 643 -3.79 -34.97 4.61
N ARG A 644 -4.65 -35.40 5.54
CA ARG A 644 -6.07 -35.66 5.24
C ARG A 644 -6.79 -34.38 4.81
N GLY A 645 -6.55 -33.26 5.51
CA GLY A 645 -7.08 -31.96 5.10
C GLY A 645 -6.60 -31.55 3.70
N VAL A 646 -5.30 -31.66 3.43
CA VAL A 646 -4.71 -31.38 2.10
C VAL A 646 -5.44 -32.16 1.00
N VAL A 647 -5.60 -33.48 1.17
CA VAL A 647 -6.30 -34.31 0.19
C VAL A 647 -7.74 -33.84 -0.03
N ASN A 648 -8.47 -33.52 1.04
CA ASN A 648 -9.85 -33.01 0.94
C ASN A 648 -9.92 -31.70 0.14
N ALA A 649 -9.02 -30.73 0.40
CA ALA A 649 -8.98 -29.48 -0.37
C ALA A 649 -8.59 -29.68 -1.84
N LEU A 650 -7.68 -30.63 -2.13
CA LEU A 650 -7.30 -30.96 -3.50
C LEU A 650 -8.48 -31.60 -4.26
N ARG A 651 -9.22 -32.51 -3.63
CA ARG A 651 -10.44 -33.08 -4.21
C ARG A 651 -11.46 -32.00 -4.60
N THR A 652 -11.70 -31.04 -3.71
CA THR A 652 -12.55 -29.87 -4.03
C THR A 652 -11.94 -29.02 -5.14
N GLY A 653 -10.64 -28.76 -5.09
CA GLY A 653 -9.92 -27.94 -6.07
C GLY A 653 -9.95 -28.51 -7.48
N PHE A 654 -9.90 -29.84 -7.60
CA PHE A 654 -9.95 -30.56 -8.88
C PHE A 654 -11.35 -31.03 -9.28
N GLU A 655 -12.39 -30.64 -8.54
CA GLU A 655 -13.79 -30.96 -8.85
C GLU A 655 -14.01 -32.49 -8.96
N VAL A 656 -13.48 -33.27 -8.00
CA VAL A 656 -13.73 -34.71 -7.93
C VAL A 656 -15.13 -34.94 -7.34
N VAL A 657 -16.13 -35.17 -8.21
CA VAL A 657 -17.57 -35.19 -7.84
C VAL A 657 -18.10 -36.60 -7.50
N ASP A 658 -17.42 -37.68 -7.91
CA ASP A 658 -18.00 -39.03 -7.88
C ASP A 658 -17.70 -39.83 -6.59
N ALA A 659 -18.69 -40.59 -6.12
CA ALA A 659 -18.64 -41.43 -4.93
C ALA A 659 -18.11 -42.87 -5.22
N GLU A 660 -17.95 -43.24 -6.49
CA GLU A 660 -17.49 -44.58 -6.90
C GLU A 660 -16.12 -44.63 -7.59
N ALA A 661 -15.43 -43.50 -7.79
CA ALA A 661 -13.99 -43.51 -8.09
C ALA A 661 -13.21 -43.91 -6.83
N PRO A 662 -11.99 -44.52 -6.92
CA PRO A 662 -11.07 -44.44 -5.80
C PRO A 662 -10.81 -42.94 -5.59
N GLU A 663 -11.44 -42.36 -4.55
CA GLU A 663 -11.86 -40.95 -4.39
C GLU A 663 -10.74 -39.86 -4.50
N GLU A 664 -9.54 -40.24 -4.93
CA GLU A 664 -8.30 -39.50 -4.86
C GLU A 664 -7.44 -39.65 -6.13
N TYR A 665 -7.97 -40.23 -7.22
CA TYR A 665 -7.30 -40.37 -8.52
C TYR A 665 -8.01 -39.57 -9.61
N LEU A 666 -7.22 -38.97 -10.50
CA LEU A 666 -7.65 -38.24 -11.68
C LEU A 666 -7.31 -39.07 -12.91
N ASP A 667 -8.26 -39.28 -13.81
CA ASP A 667 -8.03 -40.02 -15.06
C ASP A 667 -7.38 -39.08 -16.08
N LEU A 668 -6.07 -39.22 -16.30
CA LEU A 668 -5.29 -38.41 -17.23
C LEU A 668 -4.93 -39.22 -18.47
N GLU A 669 -4.61 -38.55 -19.59
CA GLU A 669 -4.21 -39.21 -20.85
C GLU A 669 -3.04 -40.20 -20.71
N ALA A 670 -2.13 -39.96 -19.77
CA ALA A 670 -0.97 -40.81 -19.49
C ALA A 670 -1.29 -41.98 -18.53
N GLY A 671 -2.51 -42.05 -18.01
CA GLY A 671 -2.98 -43.02 -17.02
C GLY A 671 -3.49 -42.35 -15.73
N PRO A 672 -4.18 -43.09 -14.84
CA PRO A 672 -4.71 -42.54 -13.59
C PRO A 672 -3.60 -42.07 -12.64
N SER A 673 -3.70 -40.82 -12.18
CA SER A 673 -2.74 -40.20 -11.27
C SER A 673 -3.40 -39.71 -9.98
N HIS A 674 -2.76 -39.95 -8.84
CA HIS A 674 -3.30 -39.53 -7.54
C HIS A 674 -3.30 -37.99 -7.42
N VAL A 675 -4.29 -37.38 -6.75
CA VAL A 675 -4.41 -35.91 -6.58
C VAL A 675 -3.17 -35.28 -5.92
N LEU A 676 -2.49 -36.03 -5.05
CA LEU A 676 -1.22 -35.62 -4.43
C LEU A 676 -0.07 -35.48 -5.42
N LYS A 677 -0.15 -36.05 -6.62
CA LYS A 677 0.82 -35.86 -7.72
C LYS A 677 0.54 -34.63 -8.58
N CYS A 678 -0.55 -33.90 -8.31
CA CYS A 678 -1.07 -32.84 -9.18
C CYS A 678 -0.96 -31.42 -8.58
N TYR A 679 -0.19 -31.25 -7.49
CA TYR A 679 -0.10 -29.98 -6.77
C TYR A 679 1.33 -29.72 -6.26
N ALA A 680 1.58 -28.53 -5.72
CA ALA A 680 2.85 -28.19 -5.07
C ALA A 680 2.62 -27.87 -3.59
N LEU A 681 3.53 -28.34 -2.73
CA LEU A 681 3.56 -28.04 -1.30
C LEU A 681 4.90 -27.41 -0.94
N VAL A 682 4.87 -26.14 -0.57
CA VAL A 682 6.08 -25.37 -0.22
C VAL A 682 5.93 -24.78 1.17
N ASN A 683 7.04 -24.57 1.86
CA ASN A 683 7.04 -23.92 3.17
C ASN A 683 7.46 -22.47 3.02
N LEU A 684 6.91 -21.59 3.86
CA LEU A 684 7.42 -20.23 4.03
C LEU A 684 8.88 -20.29 4.51
N ARG A 685 9.17 -21.08 5.56
CA ARG A 685 10.53 -21.26 6.07
C ARG A 685 11.14 -22.52 5.47
N LEU A 686 12.26 -22.33 4.79
CA LEU A 686 13.05 -23.42 4.21
C LEU A 686 14.10 -23.98 5.18
N CYS A 687 14.03 -23.58 6.45
CA CYS A 687 14.79 -24.16 7.55
C CYS A 687 13.79 -24.40 8.70
N SER A 688 13.99 -25.45 9.49
CA SER A 688 13.18 -25.69 10.69
C SER A 688 14.01 -25.43 11.95
N ALA A 689 13.43 -24.69 12.89
CA ALA A 689 13.95 -24.55 14.24
C ALA A 689 12.89 -25.07 15.21
N VAL A 690 13.19 -26.11 15.97
CA VAL A 690 12.21 -26.76 16.85
C VAL A 690 12.69 -26.88 18.28
N LYS A 691 11.77 -26.65 19.23
CA LYS A 691 11.99 -26.85 20.65
C LYS A 691 11.64 -28.28 21.04
N ARG A 692 12.47 -28.90 21.87
CA ARG A 692 12.19 -30.22 22.47
C ARG A 692 11.27 -30.02 23.68
N THR A 693 10.07 -30.58 23.64
CA THR A 693 9.09 -30.50 24.74
C THR A 693 8.77 -31.90 25.27
N ALA A 694 8.19 -31.97 26.47
CA ALA A 694 7.72 -33.23 27.05
C ALA A 694 6.61 -33.93 26.22
N ARG A 695 5.95 -33.20 25.30
CA ARG A 695 4.88 -33.71 24.42
C ARG A 695 5.32 -33.92 22.97
N GLY A 696 6.60 -33.73 22.65
CA GLY A 696 7.13 -33.85 21.30
C GLY A 696 7.94 -32.62 20.86
N ARG A 697 8.03 -32.38 19.55
CA ARG A 697 8.73 -31.22 18.97
C ARG A 697 7.73 -30.15 18.53
N GLU A 698 8.04 -28.89 18.80
CA GLU A 698 7.22 -27.75 18.36
C GLU A 698 8.08 -26.69 17.66
N SER A 699 7.47 -25.90 16.77
CA SER A 699 8.15 -24.76 16.14
C SER A 699 8.70 -23.79 17.18
N ALA A 700 9.96 -23.37 17.02
CA ALA A 700 10.59 -22.37 17.87
C ALA A 700 10.08 -20.95 17.62
N GLN A 701 9.23 -20.75 16.60
CA GLN A 701 8.61 -19.47 16.23
C GLN A 701 9.64 -18.35 16.03
N VAL A 702 10.59 -18.56 15.12
CA VAL A 702 11.64 -17.59 14.83
C VAL A 702 11.18 -16.64 13.72
N ASP A 703 10.77 -15.42 14.10
CA ASP A 703 10.27 -14.41 13.16
C ASP A 703 11.29 -14.05 12.07
N GLU A 704 12.56 -13.94 12.46
CA GLU A 704 13.69 -13.66 11.56
C GLU A 704 13.74 -14.63 10.37
N MET A 705 13.54 -15.94 10.63
CA MET A 705 13.49 -16.95 9.58
C MET A 705 12.30 -16.73 8.64
N SER A 706 11.15 -16.34 9.19
CA SER A 706 9.92 -16.06 8.42
C SER A 706 10.09 -14.85 7.51
N MET A 707 10.75 -13.79 8.00
CA MET A 707 11.01 -12.56 7.25
C MET A 707 12.05 -12.78 6.15
N ASN A 708 13.12 -13.51 6.43
CA ASN A 708 14.19 -13.75 5.47
C ASN A 708 13.78 -14.71 4.36
N CYS A 709 12.93 -15.71 4.65
CA CYS A 709 12.51 -16.65 3.63
C CYS A 709 11.40 -16.13 2.68
N GLN A 710 10.85 -14.93 2.90
CA GLN A 710 9.82 -14.35 2.00
C GLN A 710 10.31 -14.25 0.56
N VAL A 711 11.57 -13.88 0.34
CA VAL A 711 12.16 -13.77 -1.00
C VAL A 711 12.12 -15.10 -1.76
N HIS A 712 12.38 -16.21 -1.07
CA HIS A 712 12.33 -17.54 -1.66
C HIS A 712 10.90 -17.97 -1.98
N LEU A 713 9.93 -17.59 -1.14
CA LEU A 713 8.52 -17.83 -1.42
C LEU A 713 8.03 -17.02 -2.62
N THR A 714 8.41 -15.74 -2.72
CA THR A 714 8.07 -14.88 -3.87
C THR A 714 8.56 -15.49 -5.19
N GLU A 715 9.83 -15.91 -5.23
CA GLU A 715 10.42 -16.56 -6.42
C GLU A 715 9.80 -17.91 -6.73
N THR A 716 9.52 -18.72 -5.71
CA THR A 716 8.80 -19.99 -5.87
C THR A 716 7.44 -19.75 -6.53
N VAL A 717 6.72 -18.72 -6.12
CA VAL A 717 5.40 -18.41 -6.68
C VAL A 717 5.52 -17.83 -8.09
N ARG A 718 6.58 -17.06 -8.39
CA ARG A 718 6.90 -16.60 -9.74
C ARG A 718 7.15 -17.77 -10.70
N ILE A 719 7.92 -18.77 -10.27
CA ILE A 719 8.26 -19.97 -11.04
C ILE A 719 7.04 -20.87 -11.22
N LEU A 720 6.28 -21.13 -10.15
CA LEU A 720 5.15 -22.05 -10.20
C LEU A 720 3.88 -21.42 -10.81
N GLN A 721 3.73 -20.10 -10.76
CA GLN A 721 2.57 -19.38 -11.30
C GLN A 721 1.20 -20.00 -10.92
N PRO A 722 0.94 -20.30 -9.64
CA PRO A 722 -0.31 -20.95 -9.23
C PRO A 722 -1.53 -20.13 -9.62
N THR A 723 -2.64 -20.80 -9.93
CA THR A 723 -3.94 -20.16 -10.10
C THR A 723 -4.66 -19.99 -8.77
N LEU A 724 -4.43 -20.93 -7.84
CA LEU A 724 -4.94 -20.90 -6.46
C LEU A 724 -3.80 -21.25 -5.49
N THR A 725 -3.57 -20.38 -4.51
CA THR A 725 -2.65 -20.61 -3.40
C THR A 725 -3.44 -20.80 -2.11
N ILE A 726 -3.23 -21.91 -1.41
CA ILE A 726 -3.85 -22.21 -0.12
C ILE A 726 -2.82 -22.01 0.99
N VAL A 727 -3.09 -21.08 1.91
CA VAL A 727 -2.24 -20.81 3.07
C VAL A 727 -2.76 -21.58 4.28
N GLN A 728 -1.95 -22.50 4.80
CA GLN A 728 -2.33 -23.40 5.90
C GLN A 728 -2.02 -22.81 7.26
N GLY A 729 -2.84 -21.84 7.67
CA GLY A 729 -2.80 -21.26 9.00
C GLY A 729 -2.76 -19.74 9.00
N LYS A 730 -3.71 -19.13 9.71
CA LYS A 730 -3.79 -17.66 9.88
C LYS A 730 -2.52 -17.02 10.46
N ARG A 731 -1.70 -17.78 11.20
CA ARG A 731 -0.41 -17.31 11.74
C ARG A 731 0.64 -17.04 10.67
N LEU A 732 0.53 -17.64 9.48
CA LEU A 732 1.44 -17.37 8.37
C LEU A 732 1.13 -16.01 7.71
N TRP A 733 -0.12 -15.54 7.84
CA TRP A 733 -0.63 -14.40 7.09
C TRP A 733 0.25 -13.14 7.14
N PRO A 734 0.76 -12.69 8.31
CA PRO A 734 1.61 -11.51 8.38
C PRO A 734 2.88 -11.61 7.53
N TYR A 735 3.38 -12.83 7.30
CA TYR A 735 4.63 -13.06 6.59
C TYR A 735 4.42 -13.43 5.11
N VAL A 736 3.31 -14.07 4.77
CA VAL A 736 3.05 -14.52 3.38
C VAL A 736 2.26 -13.51 2.56
N LYS A 737 1.53 -12.58 3.19
CA LYS A 737 0.66 -11.63 2.46
C LYS A 737 1.44 -10.85 1.39
N SER A 738 2.61 -10.34 1.74
CA SER A 738 3.50 -9.60 0.82
C SER A 738 4.11 -10.52 -0.23
N ALA A 739 4.69 -11.66 0.19
CA ALA A 739 5.32 -12.62 -0.72
C ALA A 739 4.35 -13.23 -1.75
N LEU A 740 3.06 -13.33 -1.41
CA LEU A 740 2.00 -13.78 -2.31
C LEU A 740 1.39 -12.65 -3.14
N GLY A 741 1.78 -11.40 -2.88
CA GLY A 741 1.32 -10.20 -3.59
C GLY A 741 -0.15 -9.89 -3.36
N VAL A 742 -0.68 -10.13 -2.16
CA VAL A 742 -2.12 -9.98 -1.89
C VAL A 742 -2.56 -8.51 -1.87
N GLU A 743 -3.49 -8.18 -2.78
CA GLU A 743 -4.02 -6.83 -2.97
C GLU A 743 -5.31 -6.61 -2.19
N LYS A 744 -6.32 -7.47 -2.42
CA LYS A 744 -7.68 -7.28 -1.90
C LYS A 744 -8.41 -8.59 -1.66
N GLN A 745 -9.42 -8.54 -0.80
CA GLN A 745 -10.36 -9.64 -0.62
C GLN A 745 -11.36 -9.66 -1.78
N VAL A 746 -11.72 -10.85 -2.25
CA VAL A 746 -12.60 -11.05 -3.41
C VAL A 746 -14.06 -11.22 -2.99
N HIS A 747 -14.31 -11.57 -1.72
CA HIS A 747 -15.64 -11.82 -1.19
C HIS A 747 -15.71 -11.53 0.31
N ASP A 748 -16.72 -10.78 0.76
CA ASP A 748 -16.82 -10.28 2.14
C ASP A 748 -17.10 -11.37 3.20
N GLY A 749 -17.56 -12.57 2.78
CA GLY A 749 -17.87 -13.69 3.66
C GLY A 749 -16.91 -14.89 3.59
N LEU A 750 -15.94 -14.90 2.66
CA LEU A 750 -15.03 -16.03 2.47
C LEU A 750 -13.57 -15.53 2.46
N PRO A 751 -12.61 -16.25 3.07
CA PRO A 751 -11.22 -15.84 3.15
C PRO A 751 -10.46 -16.07 1.82
N LEU A 752 -10.98 -15.49 0.74
CA LEU A 752 -10.41 -15.52 -0.61
C LEU A 752 -9.90 -14.14 -1.01
N TYR A 753 -8.65 -14.08 -1.43
CA TYR A 753 -7.97 -12.84 -1.80
C TYR A 753 -7.44 -12.93 -3.23
N LEU A 754 -7.32 -11.78 -3.89
CA LEU A 754 -6.60 -11.63 -5.15
C LEU A 754 -5.16 -11.26 -4.82
N GLY A 755 -4.20 -11.92 -5.48
CA GLY A 755 -2.80 -11.54 -5.41
C GLY A 755 -2.10 -11.53 -6.77
N GLN A 756 -1.02 -10.77 -6.87
CA GLN A 756 -0.22 -10.59 -8.07
C GLN A 756 1.27 -10.57 -7.73
N VAL A 757 2.06 -11.46 -8.36
CA VAL A 757 3.54 -11.39 -8.31
C VAL A 757 4.04 -11.56 -9.73
N ALA A 758 5.00 -10.71 -10.12
CA ALA A 758 5.60 -10.68 -11.45
C ALA A 758 4.54 -10.68 -12.58
N GLY A 759 3.53 -9.81 -12.45
CA GLY A 759 2.45 -9.65 -13.45
C GLY A 759 1.47 -10.83 -13.54
N THR A 760 1.63 -11.88 -12.74
CA THR A 760 0.75 -13.06 -12.78
C THR A 760 -0.25 -13.04 -11.64
N ARG A 761 -1.54 -12.86 -11.99
CA ARG A 761 -2.66 -12.91 -11.04
C ARG A 761 -2.96 -14.32 -10.55
N ARG A 762 -3.33 -14.44 -9.29
CA ARG A 762 -3.77 -15.67 -8.62
C ARG A 762 -4.75 -15.38 -7.50
N LEU A 763 -5.43 -16.42 -7.06
CA LEU A 763 -6.25 -16.37 -5.86
C LEU A 763 -5.49 -16.94 -4.68
N VAL A 764 -5.69 -16.36 -3.50
CA VAL A 764 -5.07 -16.77 -2.25
C VAL A 764 -6.17 -17.09 -1.24
N ALA A 765 -6.31 -18.35 -0.86
CA ALA A 765 -7.25 -18.80 0.17
C ALA A 765 -6.53 -18.94 1.51
N LEU A 766 -7.03 -18.25 2.55
CA LEU A 766 -6.44 -18.27 3.89
C LEU A 766 -7.28 -19.12 4.84
N PHE A 767 -6.78 -20.29 5.22
CA PHE A 767 -7.49 -21.19 6.13
C PHE A 767 -6.83 -21.30 7.50
N ASN A 768 -7.57 -21.83 8.46
CA ASN A 768 -7.00 -22.35 9.71
C ASN A 768 -6.06 -23.53 9.41
N HIS A 769 -5.28 -23.96 10.40
CA HIS A 769 -4.46 -25.17 10.25
C HIS A 769 -5.38 -26.41 10.16
N PRO A 770 -5.13 -27.40 9.27
CA PRO A 770 -6.06 -28.52 9.10
C PRO A 770 -6.28 -29.35 10.37
N SER A 771 -5.24 -29.47 11.20
CA SER A 771 -5.28 -30.14 12.51
C SER A 771 -5.72 -29.25 13.68
N ALA A 772 -6.29 -28.06 13.43
CA ALA A 772 -6.84 -27.23 14.50
C ALA A 772 -7.96 -27.97 15.25
N SER A 773 -8.17 -27.62 16.52
CA SER A 773 -9.26 -28.17 17.32
C SER A 773 -10.61 -27.85 16.69
N GLU A 774 -11.56 -28.79 16.77
CA GLU A 774 -12.95 -28.54 16.38
C GLU A 774 -13.53 -27.31 17.12
N PRO A 775 -14.39 -26.50 16.46
CA PRO A 775 -14.96 -26.68 15.12
C PRO A 775 -14.07 -26.14 13.99
N HIS A 776 -12.81 -25.77 14.27
CA HIS A 776 -11.98 -24.95 13.39
C HIS A 776 -10.99 -25.72 12.51
N GLY A 777 -10.86 -27.04 12.71
CA GLY A 777 -10.09 -27.94 11.88
C GLY A 777 -10.82 -28.31 10.59
N TRP A 778 -10.10 -28.87 9.63
CA TRP A 778 -10.66 -29.29 8.35
C TRP A 778 -10.00 -30.55 7.78
N SER A 779 -9.49 -31.39 8.69
CA SER A 779 -8.94 -32.71 8.34
C SER A 779 -10.02 -33.75 7.99
N SER A 780 -11.28 -33.48 8.33
CA SER A 780 -12.44 -34.32 8.00
C SER A 780 -13.34 -33.63 6.98
N PRO A 781 -13.85 -34.34 5.95
CA PRO A 781 -14.84 -33.78 5.02
C PRO A 781 -16.18 -33.43 5.70
N THR A 782 -16.45 -33.97 6.89
CA THR A 782 -17.65 -33.65 7.67
C THR A 782 -17.48 -32.46 8.62
N ALA A 783 -16.26 -31.94 8.78
CA ALA A 783 -15.98 -30.80 9.66
C ALA A 783 -16.77 -29.56 9.21
N GLU A 784 -17.32 -28.81 10.16
CA GLU A 784 -18.12 -27.61 9.90
C GLU A 784 -17.31 -26.56 9.13
N TYR A 785 -16.10 -26.23 9.61
CA TYR A 785 -15.21 -25.30 8.92
C TYR A 785 -14.81 -25.76 7.51
N PHE A 786 -14.72 -27.07 7.27
CA PHE A 786 -14.45 -27.58 5.91
C PHE A 786 -15.64 -27.31 4.98
N ARG A 787 -16.86 -27.65 5.40
CA ARG A 787 -18.08 -27.51 4.59
C ARG A 787 -18.52 -26.06 4.40
N GLU A 788 -18.37 -25.22 5.41
CA GLU A 788 -18.90 -23.85 5.38
C GLU A 788 -17.89 -22.82 4.90
N ILE A 789 -16.58 -23.08 5.04
CA ILE A 789 -15.53 -22.12 4.70
C ILE A 789 -14.61 -22.67 3.61
N VAL A 790 -14.00 -23.84 3.80
CA VAL A 790 -12.98 -24.35 2.87
C VAL A 790 -13.59 -24.65 1.50
N VAL A 791 -14.67 -25.43 1.46
CA VAL A 791 -15.33 -25.83 0.20
C VAL A 791 -15.85 -24.61 -0.58
N PRO A 792 -16.68 -23.72 0.00
CA PRO A 792 -17.20 -22.56 -0.74
C PRO A 792 -16.10 -21.61 -1.21
N THR A 793 -15.01 -21.48 -0.44
CA THR A 793 -13.85 -20.65 -0.82
C THR A 793 -13.13 -21.20 -2.05
N ILE A 794 -12.88 -22.51 -2.08
CA ILE A 794 -12.20 -23.18 -3.20
C ILE A 794 -13.11 -23.16 -4.45
N GLU A 795 -14.39 -23.47 -4.29
CA GLU A 795 -15.38 -23.45 -5.39
C GLU A 795 -15.55 -22.06 -5.99
N LEU A 796 -15.63 -21.01 -5.16
CA LEU A 796 -15.65 -19.64 -5.63
C LEU A 796 -14.38 -19.31 -6.42
N GLY A 797 -13.22 -19.74 -5.92
CA GLY A 797 -11.95 -19.53 -6.61
C GLY A 797 -11.89 -20.23 -7.97
N ASN A 798 -12.35 -21.48 -8.01
CA ASN A 798 -12.53 -22.27 -9.22
C ASN A 798 -13.42 -21.56 -10.25
N ALA A 799 -14.57 -21.05 -9.83
CA ALA A 799 -15.50 -20.32 -10.69
C ALA A 799 -14.91 -19.00 -11.24
N ILE A 800 -14.09 -18.30 -10.46
CA ILE A 800 -13.40 -17.08 -10.90
C ILE A 800 -12.34 -17.41 -11.95
N VAL A 801 -11.53 -18.44 -11.71
CA VAL A 801 -10.49 -18.89 -12.66
C VAL A 801 -11.14 -19.36 -13.98
N GLY A 802 -12.24 -20.11 -13.90
CA GLY A 802 -13.00 -20.55 -15.08
C GLY A 802 -13.54 -19.39 -15.92
N ARG A 803 -14.20 -18.41 -15.30
CA ARG A 803 -14.72 -17.21 -16.00
C ARG A 803 -13.61 -16.38 -16.64
N ALA A 804 -12.48 -16.23 -15.96
CA ALA A 804 -11.32 -15.52 -16.49
C ALA A 804 -10.70 -16.26 -17.69
N HIS A 805 -10.69 -17.59 -17.67
CA HIS A 805 -10.22 -18.40 -18.77
C HIS A 805 -11.16 -18.31 -19.99
N ALA A 806 -12.47 -18.46 -19.81
CA ALA A 806 -13.46 -18.37 -20.89
C ALA A 806 -13.41 -17.02 -21.63
N ARG A 807 -13.25 -15.90 -20.90
CA ARG A 807 -13.06 -14.57 -21.50
C ARG A 807 -11.79 -14.46 -22.36
N ARG A 808 -10.75 -15.23 -22.05
CA ARG A 808 -9.50 -15.27 -22.82
C ARG A 808 -9.60 -16.19 -24.03
N THR A 809 -10.28 -17.34 -23.95
CA THR A 809 -10.43 -18.27 -25.09
C THR A 809 -11.41 -17.76 -26.15
N VAL A 810 -12.48 -17.06 -25.76
CA VAL A 810 -13.43 -16.45 -26.72
C VAL A 810 -12.76 -15.35 -27.56
N ALA A 811 -11.69 -14.71 -27.05
CA ALA A 811 -10.92 -13.71 -27.78
C ALA A 811 -9.98 -14.30 -28.85
N PHE A 812 -9.88 -15.64 -28.98
CA PHE A 812 -8.92 -16.32 -29.87
C PHE A 812 -9.54 -17.35 -30.83
N ALA A 813 -10.87 -17.47 -30.92
CA ALA A 813 -11.50 -18.36 -31.91
C ALA A 813 -11.37 -17.76 -33.33
N PRO A 814 -10.72 -18.45 -34.30
CA PRO A 814 -10.69 -17.98 -35.67
C PRO A 814 -12.10 -18.07 -36.26
N GLN A 815 -12.58 -16.98 -36.87
CA GLN A 815 -13.80 -16.98 -37.65
C GLN A 815 -13.63 -17.95 -38.83
N HIS A 816 -14.26 -19.13 -38.74
CA HIS A 816 -14.44 -20.00 -39.88
C HIS A 816 -15.32 -19.30 -40.90
N SER A 817 -14.73 -18.96 -42.04
CA SER A 817 -15.41 -18.60 -43.27
C SER A 817 -16.07 -19.86 -43.86
N GLU A 818 -17.38 -19.84 -44.05
CA GLU A 818 -18.07 -20.69 -45.02
C GLU A 818 -19.51 -20.21 -45.26
N GLY A 819 -19.87 -20.06 -46.53
CA GLY A 819 -21.26 -20.04 -47.03
C GLY A 819 -21.82 -18.68 -47.40
#